data_AF-A0ABC8K0S7-F1
#
_entry.id   AF-A0ABC8K0S7-F1
#
_cell.length_a   1.000
_cell.length_b   1.000
_cell.length_c   1.000
_cell.angle_alpha   90.00
_cell.angle_beta   90.00
_cell.angle_gamma   90.00
#
_symmetry.space_group_name_H-M   'P 1'
#
loop_
_entity.id
_entity.type
_entity.pdbx_description
1 polymer ?
#
loop_
_entity_poly.entity_id
_entity_poly.type
_entity_poly.pdbx_seq_one_letter_code
_entity_poly.pdbx_strand_id
1 'polypeptide(L)'
;MAPSIKQIFSKDSFRKHKKLVSLSAAVALLLVTAVAGITIGASKTNENRKITLSPSSHAVLTSACSSTRYPELCFSSVATSSGVKLSSQKDVIEASLNLTKIAVEHNYFTVKKLIKNRKGLTPREKTALHDCLETIDVTLDELHEAVEDLHLYPNKKSLREHAGDLKTLISSAITNQETCLDGFSHDRADKNVRKALLKGQMHVEHMCSNALAMIKNMTDTDIANFELKAKLTSNNRKLKEEETTVAVDIASAGELDAEGWPTWLSAGDRRLLQGSTVEADATVAADGSGTFTTVAAAVAAAPENSNKRYVIHIKAGVYRENVDVPKKKKNIMFMGDGRTTTIITASRNVVDGSTTFHSATVAAVGERFLARDITFQNTAGPSKHQAVALRVGSDFSAFYRCDMLAYQDTLYVHSNRQFFVNCLIAGTVDFIFGNAAVVLQNCDIHARRPNSGQKNMVTAQGRTDPNQNTGIVIQNCRIGATSDLMSVKSSFPTYLGRPWKEYSQTVIMKSDISDVIRPEGWFEWSGTFALSTLTYREYANTGAGAGTGGRVKWNGFKVITDVAEAEPYTAGQFIGGGGWLASTGFPFSLGYFKVDEEAQEIALKKKAYKRLFLVAASVVILLGVIIGGSVAVARNQRNSSHGSSPNTTPELTPAASLKNVCSVTRFPDACISSISKIPSSNTTDPEVIFKLSLKVVVDELASISDLPRKLAEETDDEGIKSALSVCGEMLDVALDSVNETVSAMDVGDGNNILTSGKIDDLKTWLTAAITYYETCFDTLAEISPNQTESKTSIVSQNLTSAMRNSTEFTSNSLVIVAKILSTLSDFNIPIHRRRLLSSNSFPSWVSPRVRRLLAAKSVTPNVTVAADGSGDVWTVNEAVVKIPKKSNATFVIYVKAGTYVENVVMDKSMWNVMIYGDGKDKTIISGSKNFGVDGIKTYYTATLGVQGKGFIMKDIGIINTAGPEKSQAVAFRSDSDQSVYYQCSFDGYQDTLYTHAKRQFYRDCDVTGTVDFIFGNAAVIFQSCTIRPRQPLPKQSNTITAQGRTEEKQNSGTVIQGCTITANGNVTAATYLGRPWKQYSTTVIMESEIGPLVGAAGWLRWDTGVDPPSTILYGEYKNSGLGAGLTERVDWAGYKPSMSASEAGRFTVDAFIDGKDWLPATGVPYQPSFY
;
A
#
# COMPACT_ATOMS: atom_id res chain seq x y z
N MET A 1 -5.62 70.38 -56.43
CA MET A 1 -6.34 70.69 -55.17
C MET A 1 -6.38 69.43 -54.30
N ALA A 2 -6.61 69.56 -52.99
CA ALA A 2 -6.56 68.52 -51.93
C ALA A 2 -7.59 68.90 -50.82
N PRO A 3 -7.81 68.17 -49.69
CA PRO A 3 -7.23 66.91 -49.15
C PRO A 3 -8.26 65.73 -49.25
N SER A 4 -8.30 64.62 -48.48
CA SER A 4 -7.60 64.13 -47.26
C SER A 4 -7.56 62.58 -47.23
N ILE A 5 -6.70 61.78 -46.55
CA ILE A 5 -5.79 61.88 -45.36
C ILE A 5 -6.52 61.74 -44.00
N LYS A 6 -6.24 60.79 -43.08
CA LYS A 6 -5.29 59.62 -42.98
C LYS A 6 -5.88 58.54 -42.03
N GLN A 7 -5.71 57.21 -42.19
CA GLN A 7 -4.55 56.27 -42.16
C GLN A 7 -4.09 55.81 -40.74
N ILE A 8 -3.96 54.51 -40.34
CA ILE A 8 -3.43 53.26 -40.97
C ILE A 8 -1.89 53.15 -40.71
N PHE A 9 -1.30 52.04 -40.20
CA PHE A 9 -1.00 50.78 -40.92
C PHE A 9 -0.88 49.47 -40.09
N SER A 10 -1.39 48.41 -40.71
CA SER A 10 -0.87 47.02 -40.70
C SER A 10 -0.99 46.47 -42.14
N LYS A 11 -0.16 45.52 -42.59
CA LYS A 11 -0.36 44.79 -43.85
C LYS A 11 0.48 43.51 -43.97
N ASP A 12 0.04 42.61 -44.86
CA ASP A 12 0.43 41.18 -44.88
C ASP A 12 0.45 40.62 -46.34
N SER A 13 0.92 39.36 -46.49
CA SER A 13 0.78 38.43 -47.65
C SER A 13 1.72 38.61 -48.87
N PHE A 14 2.39 37.58 -49.42
CA PHE A 14 1.79 36.41 -50.12
C PHE A 14 2.77 35.21 -50.36
N ARG A 15 2.24 33.95 -50.31
CA ARG A 15 2.61 32.63 -50.95
C ARG A 15 4.06 32.36 -51.48
N LYS A 16 4.64 31.14 -51.44
CA LYS A 16 4.13 29.76 -51.78
C LYS A 16 5.08 28.63 -51.24
N HIS A 17 4.67 27.34 -51.23
CA HIS A 17 5.40 26.21 -50.56
C HIS A 17 6.17 25.21 -51.48
N LYS A 18 7.22 24.54 -50.93
CA LYS A 18 7.50 23.08 -51.04
C LYS A 18 8.53 22.56 -49.99
N LYS A 19 8.94 21.27 -50.04
CA LYS A 19 9.71 20.46 -49.05
C LYS A 19 11.05 19.92 -49.65
N LEU A 20 12.01 19.20 -49.03
CA LEU A 20 12.13 18.44 -47.74
C LEU A 20 13.63 18.11 -47.35
N VAL A 21 13.97 18.08 -46.04
CA VAL A 21 14.93 17.16 -45.30
C VAL A 21 16.46 16.98 -45.64
N SER A 22 17.30 17.21 -44.59
CA SER A 22 18.61 16.55 -44.20
C SER A 22 19.91 16.71 -45.07
N LEU A 23 21.15 16.36 -44.63
CA LEU A 23 21.71 15.67 -43.41
C LEU A 23 23.22 16.05 -43.10
N SER A 24 23.64 15.97 -41.81
CA SER A 24 24.97 15.63 -41.21
C SER A 24 26.38 16.13 -41.69
N ALA A 25 27.02 16.98 -40.85
CA ALA A 25 28.23 16.76 -39.98
C ALA A 25 29.68 16.41 -40.46
N ALA A 26 30.66 17.06 -39.78
CA ALA A 26 32.11 16.75 -39.56
C ALA A 26 33.10 16.92 -40.76
N VAL A 27 34.45 17.07 -40.65
CA VAL A 27 35.50 16.82 -39.62
C VAL A 27 36.66 17.88 -39.72
N ALA A 28 37.57 17.95 -38.72
CA ALA A 28 39.00 18.42 -38.78
C ALA A 28 39.39 19.82 -38.21
N LEU A 29 40.72 20.00 -37.97
CA LEU A 29 41.40 21.02 -37.13
C LEU A 29 42.78 21.41 -37.73
N LEU A 30 43.57 22.24 -37.02
CA LEU A 30 44.99 22.68 -37.23
C LEU A 30 45.15 23.96 -38.10
N LEU A 31 46.11 24.88 -37.91
CA LEU A 31 47.07 25.24 -36.83
C LEU A 31 47.72 26.63 -37.14
N VAL A 32 48.13 27.41 -36.12
CA VAL A 32 49.23 28.46 -36.16
C VAL A 32 48.91 29.71 -37.05
N THR A 33 49.44 30.95 -36.88
CA THR A 33 50.57 31.56 -36.13
C THR A 33 50.16 32.85 -35.37
N ALA A 34 51.08 33.47 -34.62
CA ALA A 34 50.92 34.77 -33.94
C ALA A 34 51.81 35.89 -34.55
N VAL A 35 51.45 37.15 -34.28
CA VAL A 35 52.32 38.36 -34.42
C VAL A 35 52.05 39.29 -33.23
N ALA A 36 53.08 40.00 -32.75
CA ALA A 36 52.99 40.93 -31.62
C ALA A 36 53.06 42.41 -32.05
N GLY A 37 52.56 43.33 -31.21
CA GLY A 37 52.64 44.78 -31.39
C GLY A 37 52.77 45.51 -30.05
N ILE A 38 53.67 46.50 -29.97
CA ILE A 38 54.13 47.13 -28.73
C ILE A 38 53.64 48.57 -28.63
N THR A 39 53.24 49.02 -27.44
CA THR A 39 53.61 50.36 -26.91
C THR A 39 53.34 50.46 -25.40
N ILE A 40 54.09 51.34 -24.73
CA ILE A 40 54.08 51.52 -23.27
C ILE A 40 53.49 52.90 -22.93
N GLY A 41 52.62 52.98 -21.93
CA GLY A 41 52.10 54.24 -21.40
C GLY A 41 51.59 54.05 -19.97
N ALA A 42 52.41 54.41 -18.98
CA ALA A 42 52.10 54.16 -17.57
C ALA A 42 51.33 55.34 -16.93
N SER A 43 50.26 55.02 -16.19
CA SER A 43 49.73 55.90 -15.14
C SER A 43 49.16 55.06 -14.00
N LYS A 44 49.28 55.55 -12.76
CA LYS A 44 48.91 54.80 -11.55
C LYS A 44 47.41 54.88 -11.30
N THR A 45 46.73 53.76 -11.48
CA THR A 45 45.46 53.46 -10.81
C THR A 45 45.62 52.18 -10.00
N ASN A 46 44.83 52.00 -8.93
CA ASN A 46 44.94 50.87 -8.02
C ASN A 46 45.05 49.54 -8.78
N GLU A 47 46.08 48.74 -8.46
CA GLU A 47 46.08 47.33 -8.79
C GLU A 47 44.98 46.64 -7.98
N ASN A 48 43.79 46.58 -8.57
CA ASN A 48 43.01 45.35 -8.48
C ASN A 48 43.97 44.22 -8.85
N ARG A 49 44.44 43.46 -7.85
CA ARG A 49 45.09 42.17 -8.09
C ARG A 49 44.12 41.37 -8.94
N LYS A 50 44.38 41.25 -10.24
CA LYS A 50 43.86 40.14 -11.02
C LYS A 50 44.39 38.90 -10.34
N ILE A 51 43.51 38.22 -9.59
CA ILE A 51 43.79 36.90 -9.05
C ILE A 51 43.83 35.98 -10.27
N THR A 52 45.00 35.94 -10.91
CA THR A 52 45.28 35.07 -12.04
C THR A 52 45.34 33.65 -11.50
N LEU A 53 44.16 33.03 -11.39
CA LEU A 53 43.97 31.63 -11.04
C LEU A 53 44.98 30.79 -11.81
N SER A 54 45.60 29.82 -11.13
CA SER A 54 46.46 28.85 -11.81
C SER A 54 45.66 28.15 -12.93
N PRO A 55 46.26 27.74 -14.06
CA PRO A 55 45.51 27.14 -15.17
C PRO A 55 44.66 25.93 -14.76
N SER A 56 45.11 25.15 -13.77
CA SER A 56 44.33 24.06 -13.17
C SER A 56 43.18 24.57 -12.29
N SER A 57 43.40 25.55 -11.42
CA SER A 57 42.35 26.18 -10.62
C SER A 57 41.27 26.84 -11.48
N HIS A 58 41.66 27.47 -12.60
CA HIS A 58 40.74 28.02 -13.59
C HIS A 58 39.92 26.91 -14.27
N ALA A 59 40.55 25.82 -14.71
CA ALA A 59 39.86 24.69 -15.33
C ALA A 59 38.87 24.01 -14.37
N VAL A 60 39.24 23.82 -13.09
CA VAL A 60 38.36 23.25 -12.06
C VAL A 60 37.16 24.16 -11.79
N LEU A 61 37.38 25.48 -11.66
CA LEU A 61 36.30 26.45 -11.45
C LEU A 61 35.32 26.52 -12.64
N THR A 62 35.84 26.64 -13.86
CA THR A 62 35.03 26.65 -15.10
C THR A 62 34.24 25.36 -15.23
N SER A 63 34.85 24.20 -14.93
CA SER A 63 34.17 22.90 -14.93
C SER A 63 33.00 22.84 -13.95
N ALA A 64 33.23 23.17 -12.67
CA ALA A 64 32.18 23.15 -11.65
C ALA A 64 31.01 24.09 -12.00
N CYS A 65 31.33 25.36 -12.32
CA CYS A 65 30.32 26.38 -12.62
C CYS A 65 29.52 26.10 -13.91
N SER A 66 30.08 25.39 -14.90
CA SER A 66 29.40 25.09 -16.17
C SER A 66 28.05 24.37 -16.03
N SER A 67 27.84 23.67 -14.91
CA SER A 67 26.63 22.90 -14.60
C SER A 67 25.54 23.67 -13.84
N THR A 68 25.76 24.95 -13.54
CA THR A 68 24.89 25.77 -12.68
C THR A 68 23.90 26.61 -13.48
N ARG A 69 22.81 27.10 -12.85
CA ARG A 69 21.85 28.00 -13.51
C ARG A 69 22.42 29.40 -13.78
N TYR A 70 23.41 29.85 -12.99
CA TYR A 70 24.02 31.18 -13.12
C TYR A 70 25.56 31.05 -13.21
N PRO A 71 26.10 30.47 -14.30
CA PRO A 71 27.51 30.09 -14.42
C PRO A 71 28.47 31.28 -14.31
N GLU A 72 28.11 32.42 -14.92
CA GLU A 72 28.87 33.68 -14.82
C GLU A 72 28.95 34.18 -13.37
N LEU A 73 27.87 34.07 -12.61
CA LEU A 73 27.84 34.46 -11.19
C LEU A 73 28.69 33.50 -10.34
N CYS A 74 28.61 32.20 -10.60
CA CYS A 74 29.44 31.18 -9.94
C CYS A 74 30.93 31.48 -10.18
N PHE A 75 31.32 31.64 -11.45
CA PHE A 75 32.71 31.86 -11.82
C PHE A 75 33.25 33.18 -11.26
N SER A 76 32.54 34.30 -11.48
CA SER A 76 33.00 35.62 -11.06
C SER A 76 33.09 35.77 -9.54
N SER A 77 32.15 35.19 -8.78
CA SER A 77 32.16 35.28 -7.31
C SER A 77 33.37 34.56 -6.71
N VAL A 78 33.63 33.33 -7.15
CA VAL A 78 34.74 32.51 -6.62
C VAL A 78 36.09 33.02 -7.14
N ALA A 79 36.22 33.35 -8.43
CA ALA A 79 37.48 33.82 -9.01
C ALA A 79 37.99 35.15 -8.41
N THR A 80 37.09 36.01 -7.93
CA THR A 80 37.44 37.32 -7.35
C THR A 80 37.85 37.22 -5.88
N SER A 81 37.57 36.10 -5.20
CA SER A 81 37.71 35.94 -3.75
C SER A 81 38.67 34.83 -3.32
N SER A 82 38.96 33.85 -4.18
CA SER A 82 39.77 32.68 -3.83
C SER A 82 41.27 33.02 -3.73
N GLY A 83 41.71 33.45 -2.55
CA GLY A 83 43.11 33.34 -2.11
C GLY A 83 43.55 31.89 -1.84
N VAL A 84 42.61 30.94 -1.88
CA VAL A 84 42.81 29.50 -1.67
C VAL A 84 43.10 28.80 -3.00
N LYS A 85 44.00 27.82 -3.00
CA LYS A 85 44.33 27.00 -4.16
C LYS A 85 43.18 26.02 -4.49
N LEU A 86 42.24 26.45 -5.34
CA LEU A 86 41.20 25.57 -5.88
C LEU A 86 41.84 24.41 -6.65
N SER A 87 41.54 23.19 -6.20
CA SER A 87 42.12 21.93 -6.66
C SER A 87 41.06 20.84 -6.92
N SER A 88 39.90 20.91 -6.24
CA SER A 88 38.76 19.99 -6.41
C SER A 88 37.42 20.74 -6.57
N GLN A 89 36.36 20.01 -6.94
CA GLN A 89 35.00 20.57 -6.95
C GLN A 89 34.51 20.91 -5.53
N LYS A 90 34.90 20.14 -4.50
CA LYS A 90 34.58 20.43 -3.09
C LYS A 90 35.13 21.79 -2.68
N ASP A 91 36.35 22.15 -3.10
CA ASP A 91 36.97 23.45 -2.81
C ASP A 91 36.16 24.62 -3.40
N VAL A 92 35.60 24.43 -4.61
CA VAL A 92 34.76 25.43 -5.29
C VAL A 92 33.40 25.55 -4.62
N ILE A 93 32.80 24.43 -4.20
CA ILE A 93 31.53 24.42 -3.45
C ILE A 93 31.73 25.10 -2.10
N GLU A 94 32.78 24.76 -1.35
CA GLU A 94 33.09 25.36 -0.04
C GLU A 94 33.35 26.86 -0.15
N ALA A 95 34.11 27.30 -1.18
CA ALA A 95 34.27 28.71 -1.47
C ALA A 95 32.91 29.38 -1.79
N SER A 96 32.07 28.76 -2.61
CA SER A 96 30.73 29.28 -2.95
C SER A 96 29.81 29.36 -1.72
N LEU A 97 29.81 28.37 -0.83
CA LEU A 97 29.02 28.37 0.39
C LEU A 97 29.47 29.47 1.35
N ASN A 98 30.78 29.62 1.56
CA ASN A 98 31.32 30.70 2.41
C ASN A 98 31.06 32.10 1.84
N LEU A 99 31.12 32.28 0.52
CA LEU A 99 30.66 33.52 -0.13
C LEU A 99 29.16 33.74 0.02
N THR A 100 28.36 32.68 -0.06
CA THR A 100 26.90 32.74 0.14
C THR A 100 26.59 33.20 1.56
N LYS A 101 27.27 32.65 2.59
CA LYS A 101 27.16 33.11 3.98
C LYS A 101 27.42 34.60 4.11
N ILE A 102 28.50 35.13 3.53
CA ILE A 102 28.82 36.56 3.54
C ILE A 102 27.72 37.40 2.88
N ALA A 103 27.13 36.92 1.76
CA ALA A 103 26.01 37.60 1.11
C ALA A 103 24.72 37.57 1.95
N VAL A 104 24.45 36.45 2.64
CA VAL A 104 23.31 36.28 3.56
C VAL A 104 23.47 37.16 4.80
N GLU A 105 24.66 37.23 5.40
CA GLU A 105 24.99 38.17 6.49
C GLU A 105 24.80 39.63 6.04
N HIS A 106 25.28 40.00 4.86
CA HIS A 106 25.07 41.33 4.30
C HIS A 106 23.57 41.64 4.12
N ASN A 107 22.77 40.68 3.67
CA ASN A 107 21.32 40.85 3.55
C ASN A 107 20.64 40.94 4.92
N TYR A 108 21.05 40.14 5.92
CA TYR A 108 20.59 40.23 7.31
C TYR A 108 20.82 41.63 7.90
N PHE A 109 22.03 42.17 7.75
CA PHE A 109 22.35 43.54 8.17
C PHE A 109 21.60 44.59 7.33
N THR A 110 21.32 44.33 6.05
CA THR A 110 20.49 45.20 5.20
C THR A 110 19.04 45.24 5.68
N VAL A 111 18.44 44.10 6.05
CA VAL A 111 17.10 44.01 6.64
C VAL A 111 17.06 44.71 8.00
N LYS A 112 18.01 44.45 8.90
CA LYS A 112 18.13 45.18 10.19
C LYS A 112 18.28 46.69 10.00
N LYS A 113 19.05 47.13 9.00
CA LYS A 113 19.22 48.55 8.64
C LYS A 113 17.94 49.16 8.07
N LEU A 114 17.16 48.41 7.29
CA LEU A 114 15.85 48.84 6.80
C LEU A 114 14.85 49.01 7.95
N ILE A 115 14.72 48.02 8.85
CA ILE A 115 13.85 48.11 10.05
C ILE A 115 14.22 49.35 10.90
N LYS A 116 15.52 49.57 11.13
CA LYS A 116 16.00 50.67 11.99
C LYS A 116 15.84 52.06 11.35
N ASN A 117 16.09 52.19 10.04
CA ASN A 117 16.23 53.49 9.40
C ASN A 117 15.00 53.94 8.58
N ARG A 118 14.14 53.01 8.12
CA ARG A 118 12.97 53.35 7.31
C ARG A 118 11.80 53.76 8.20
N LYS A 119 11.60 55.08 8.32
CA LYS A 119 10.41 55.64 8.97
C LYS A 119 9.14 55.30 8.19
N GLY A 120 8.01 55.21 8.89
CA GLY A 120 6.69 54.98 8.28
C GLY A 120 6.34 53.53 7.96
N LEU A 121 7.17 52.54 8.36
CA LEU A 121 6.83 51.12 8.18
C LEU A 121 5.52 50.75 8.89
N THR A 122 4.60 50.11 8.15
CA THR A 122 3.34 49.57 8.68
C THR A 122 3.59 48.42 9.67
N PRO A 123 2.61 48.01 10.50
CA PRO A 123 2.72 46.81 11.32
C PRO A 123 3.00 45.56 10.46
N ARG A 124 2.33 45.43 9.32
CA ARG A 124 2.52 44.33 8.36
C ARG A 124 3.95 44.30 7.78
N GLU A 125 4.44 45.45 7.29
CA GLU A 125 5.81 45.56 6.77
C GLU A 125 6.85 45.20 7.84
N LYS A 126 6.61 45.54 9.12
CA LYS A 126 7.48 45.15 10.23
C LYS A 126 7.43 43.64 10.49
N THR A 127 6.25 43.03 10.54
CA THR A 127 6.12 41.57 10.68
C THR A 127 6.83 40.85 9.53
N ALA A 128 6.60 41.25 8.28
CA ALA A 128 7.30 40.68 7.12
C ALA A 128 8.82 40.89 7.16
N LEU A 129 9.30 42.03 7.68
CA LEU A 129 10.74 42.24 7.92
C LEU A 129 11.30 41.38 9.07
N HIS A 130 10.50 41.06 10.09
CA HIS A 130 10.88 40.13 11.16
C HIS A 130 10.86 38.67 10.70
N ASP A 131 9.83 38.23 9.95
CA ASP A 131 9.78 36.91 9.31
C ASP A 131 10.97 36.74 8.36
N CYS A 132 11.30 37.78 7.58
CA CYS A 132 12.49 37.79 6.73
C CYS A 132 13.80 37.70 7.53
N LEU A 133 13.87 38.28 8.75
CA LEU A 133 15.02 38.03 9.63
C LEU A 133 15.04 36.59 10.14
N GLU A 134 13.90 36.00 10.52
CA GLU A 134 13.80 34.58 10.92
C GLU A 134 14.32 33.66 9.81
N THR A 135 13.84 33.80 8.57
CA THR A 135 14.26 32.92 7.47
C THR A 135 15.72 33.15 7.05
N ILE A 136 16.25 34.37 7.12
CA ILE A 136 17.69 34.63 6.90
C ILE A 136 18.54 34.03 8.05
N ASP A 137 18.11 34.16 9.31
CA ASP A 137 18.82 33.61 10.48
C ASP A 137 18.81 32.08 10.49
N VAL A 138 17.76 31.45 9.96
CA VAL A 138 17.71 30.01 9.67
C VAL A 138 18.62 29.65 8.48
N THR A 139 18.63 30.46 7.41
CA THR A 139 19.53 30.26 6.24
C THR A 139 21.01 30.26 6.64
N LEU A 140 21.39 31.10 7.62
CA LEU A 140 22.78 31.13 8.12
C LEU A 140 23.15 29.83 8.83
N ASP A 141 22.25 29.25 9.64
CA ASP A 141 22.49 27.95 10.29
C ASP A 141 22.56 26.83 9.24
N GLU A 142 21.62 26.79 8.29
CA GLU A 142 21.59 25.82 7.18
C GLU A 142 22.88 25.84 6.34
N LEU A 143 23.45 27.04 6.11
CA LEU A 143 24.72 27.21 5.41
C LEU A 143 25.95 26.91 6.29
N HIS A 144 25.85 27.00 7.62
CA HIS A 144 26.90 26.52 8.51
C HIS A 144 26.92 24.98 8.53
N GLU A 145 25.78 24.34 8.75
CA GLU A 145 25.65 22.89 8.75
C GLU A 145 26.03 22.29 7.38
N ALA A 146 25.67 22.95 6.27
CA ALA A 146 26.09 22.50 4.94
C ALA A 146 27.61 22.64 4.69
N VAL A 147 28.31 23.56 5.36
CA VAL A 147 29.78 23.63 5.31
C VAL A 147 30.40 22.55 6.20
N GLU A 148 29.86 22.31 7.40
CA GLU A 148 30.33 21.27 8.32
C GLU A 148 30.13 19.86 7.74
N ASP A 149 28.96 19.57 7.17
CA ASP A 149 28.70 18.28 6.50
C ASP A 149 29.57 18.11 5.24
N LEU A 150 29.77 19.19 4.47
CA LEU A 150 30.70 19.19 3.34
C LEU A 150 32.15 18.97 3.80
N HIS A 151 32.57 19.49 4.95
CA HIS A 151 33.91 19.21 5.52
C HIS A 151 34.07 17.73 5.81
N LEU A 152 33.09 17.09 6.45
CA LEU A 152 33.07 15.66 6.73
C LEU A 152 33.06 14.80 5.44
N TYR A 153 32.29 15.22 4.42
CA TYR A 153 32.12 14.51 3.15
C TYR A 153 33.44 14.05 2.51
N PRO A 154 33.57 12.80 2.03
CA PRO A 154 32.54 11.74 1.96
C PRO A 154 32.55 10.78 3.18
N ASN A 155 32.90 11.26 4.38
CA ASN A 155 33.13 10.43 5.56
C ASN A 155 32.14 10.79 6.69
N LYS A 156 31.96 9.87 7.66
CA LYS A 156 31.01 9.94 8.79
C LYS A 156 29.54 9.67 8.46
N LYS A 157 29.05 9.96 7.26
CA LYS A 157 27.74 9.49 6.76
C LYS A 157 27.92 8.73 5.44
N SER A 158 26.89 8.03 4.98
CA SER A 158 26.88 7.50 3.61
C SER A 158 26.84 8.65 2.59
N LEU A 159 27.27 8.38 1.35
CA LEU A 159 27.17 9.35 0.25
C LEU A 159 25.71 9.80 0.00
N ARG A 160 24.73 8.91 0.25
CA ARG A 160 23.31 9.19 0.05
C ARG A 160 22.73 10.06 1.18
N GLU A 161 23.16 9.87 2.42
CA GLU A 161 22.81 10.75 3.54
C GLU A 161 23.42 12.15 3.35
N HIS A 162 24.73 12.26 3.11
CA HIS A 162 25.37 13.54 2.78
C HIS A 162 24.70 14.25 1.61
N ALA A 163 24.43 13.53 0.51
CA ALA A 163 23.73 14.10 -0.63
C ALA A 163 22.32 14.57 -0.27
N GLY A 164 21.59 13.82 0.58
CA GLY A 164 20.27 14.20 1.08
C GLY A 164 20.32 15.43 1.97
N ASP A 165 21.23 15.48 2.94
CA ASP A 165 21.40 16.58 3.89
C ASP A 165 21.82 17.87 3.18
N LEU A 166 22.92 17.84 2.42
CA LEU A 166 23.42 19.00 1.66
C LEU A 166 22.38 19.53 0.67
N LYS A 167 21.61 18.66 -0.01
CA LYS A 167 20.52 19.10 -0.90
C LYS A 167 19.36 19.70 -0.11
N THR A 168 18.99 19.13 1.03
CA THR A 168 17.87 19.61 1.87
C THR A 168 18.18 20.98 2.46
N LEU A 169 19.35 21.15 3.09
CA LEU A 169 19.79 22.40 3.71
C LEU A 169 19.80 23.56 2.70
N ILE A 170 20.42 23.38 1.54
CA ILE A 170 20.46 24.44 0.51
C ILE A 170 19.10 24.62 -0.19
N SER A 171 18.26 23.58 -0.27
CA SER A 171 16.88 23.73 -0.74
C SER A 171 16.02 24.55 0.20
N SER A 172 16.22 24.41 1.52
CA SER A 172 15.59 25.24 2.54
C SER A 172 16.14 26.67 2.50
N ALA A 173 17.45 26.87 2.34
CA ALA A 173 18.07 28.19 2.16
C ALA A 173 17.47 29.00 1.01
N ILE A 174 17.19 28.36 -0.14
CA ILE A 174 16.45 28.96 -1.28
C ILE A 174 15.01 29.31 -0.87
N THR A 175 14.30 28.37 -0.24
CA THR A 175 12.92 28.54 0.23
C THR A 175 12.78 29.70 1.24
N ASN A 176 13.78 29.88 2.08
CA ASN A 176 13.89 30.95 3.06
C ASN A 176 14.01 32.34 2.42
N GLN A 177 14.68 32.46 1.26
CA GLN A 177 14.76 33.73 0.52
C GLN A 177 13.41 34.10 -0.10
N GLU A 178 12.77 33.13 -0.75
CA GLU A 178 11.45 33.32 -1.37
C GLU A 178 10.36 33.62 -0.34
N THR A 179 10.40 32.97 0.82
CA THR A 179 9.45 33.23 1.92
C THR A 179 9.65 34.64 2.51
N CYS A 180 10.89 35.10 2.67
CA CYS A 180 11.14 36.52 2.99
C CYS A 180 10.50 37.45 1.95
N LEU A 181 10.70 37.20 0.65
CA LEU A 181 10.19 38.07 -0.40
C LEU A 181 8.66 38.04 -0.50
N ASP A 182 8.02 36.89 -0.31
CA ASP A 182 6.58 36.70 -0.44
C ASP A 182 5.77 37.23 0.75
N GLY A 183 6.40 37.46 1.90
CA GLY A 183 5.83 38.31 2.96
C GLY A 183 5.40 39.70 2.46
N PHE A 184 6.10 40.24 1.45
CA PHE A 184 5.87 41.55 0.84
C PHE A 184 5.11 41.50 -0.51
N SER A 185 4.30 40.46 -0.73
CA SER A 185 3.57 40.27 -1.99
C SER A 185 2.22 41.00 -2.09
N HIS A 186 1.65 41.46 -0.96
CA HIS A 186 0.24 41.81 -0.87
C HIS A 186 -0.04 43.26 -1.28
N ASP A 187 0.24 44.26 -0.43
CA ASP A 187 -0.21 45.63 -0.67
C ASP A 187 0.79 46.48 -1.49
N ARG A 188 0.53 47.80 -1.63
CA ARG A 188 1.39 48.73 -2.38
C ARG A 188 2.59 49.25 -1.57
N ALA A 189 2.50 49.31 -0.25
CA ALA A 189 3.60 49.64 0.66
C ALA A 189 4.60 48.47 0.75
N ASP A 190 4.08 47.26 0.98
CA ASP A 190 4.80 45.97 0.93
C ASP A 190 5.75 45.92 -0.29
N LYS A 191 5.22 46.20 -1.48
CA LYS A 191 5.97 46.17 -2.75
C LYS A 191 7.11 47.20 -2.82
N ASN A 192 7.02 48.31 -2.09
CA ASN A 192 8.12 49.26 -1.93
C ASN A 192 9.19 48.81 -0.92
N VAL A 193 8.88 47.87 -0.01
CA VAL A 193 9.92 47.15 0.78
C VAL A 193 10.51 46.03 -0.05
N ARG A 194 9.68 45.20 -0.73
CA ARG A 194 10.16 44.13 -1.63
C ARG A 194 11.18 44.66 -2.61
N LYS A 195 10.95 45.81 -3.26
CA LYS A 195 11.90 46.43 -4.21
C LYS A 195 13.28 46.75 -3.60
N ALA A 196 13.37 47.05 -2.30
CA ALA A 196 14.65 47.29 -1.63
C ALA A 196 15.40 45.99 -1.28
N LEU A 197 14.67 44.90 -1.02
CA LEU A 197 15.23 43.58 -0.69
C LEU A 197 15.53 42.73 -1.92
N LEU A 198 14.74 42.85 -2.99
CA LEU A 198 14.70 41.95 -4.13
C LEU A 198 16.09 41.68 -4.72
N LYS A 199 16.91 42.71 -4.99
CA LYS A 199 18.25 42.50 -5.55
C LYS A 199 19.16 41.69 -4.62
N GLY A 200 19.05 41.87 -3.30
CA GLY A 200 19.82 41.11 -2.32
C GLY A 200 19.36 39.66 -2.25
N GLN A 201 18.06 39.43 -2.09
CA GLN A 201 17.53 38.07 -1.91
C GLN A 201 17.65 37.23 -3.18
N MET A 202 17.36 37.78 -4.37
CA MET A 202 17.61 37.09 -5.65
C MET A 202 19.09 36.75 -5.83
N HIS A 203 20.02 37.61 -5.36
CA HIS A 203 21.46 37.35 -5.46
C HIS A 203 21.88 36.17 -4.57
N VAL A 204 21.39 36.11 -3.34
CA VAL A 204 21.58 34.96 -2.44
C VAL A 204 20.91 33.71 -3.02
N GLU A 205 19.67 33.80 -3.48
CA GLU A 205 18.94 32.68 -4.11
C GLU A 205 19.73 32.09 -5.29
N HIS A 206 20.27 32.93 -6.18
CA HIS A 206 21.11 32.51 -7.29
C HIS A 206 22.44 31.87 -6.82
N MET A 207 23.03 32.34 -5.71
CA MET A 207 24.23 31.75 -5.12
C MET A 207 23.94 30.38 -4.48
N CYS A 208 22.82 30.25 -3.76
CA CYS A 208 22.32 28.97 -3.24
C CYS A 208 21.97 28.00 -4.37
N SER A 209 21.31 28.45 -5.45
CA SER A 209 21.02 27.64 -6.65
C SER A 209 22.30 27.15 -7.33
N ASN A 210 23.32 28.00 -7.46
CA ASN A 210 24.63 27.60 -7.96
C ASN A 210 25.32 26.56 -7.05
N ALA A 211 25.32 26.80 -5.73
CA ALA A 211 25.88 25.86 -4.76
C ALA A 211 25.14 24.51 -4.79
N LEU A 212 23.80 24.52 -4.82
CA LEU A 212 22.95 23.33 -4.91
C LEU A 212 23.18 22.56 -6.22
N ALA A 213 23.31 23.25 -7.35
CA ALA A 213 23.63 22.61 -8.63
C ALA A 213 25.02 21.96 -8.62
N MET A 214 26.04 22.61 -8.04
CA MET A 214 27.38 22.01 -7.89
C MET A 214 27.39 20.85 -6.88
N ILE A 215 26.73 20.99 -5.73
CA ILE A 215 26.54 19.92 -4.73
C ILE A 215 25.83 18.73 -5.38
N LYS A 216 24.75 18.97 -6.12
CA LYS A 216 24.02 17.92 -6.84
C LYS A 216 24.90 17.25 -7.88
N ASN A 217 25.62 18.01 -8.71
CA ASN A 217 26.52 17.45 -9.71
C ASN A 217 27.64 16.61 -9.08
N MET A 218 28.33 17.13 -8.07
CA MET A 218 29.38 16.41 -7.34
C MET A 218 28.83 15.14 -6.68
N THR A 219 27.76 15.25 -5.87
CA THR A 219 27.23 14.09 -5.13
C THR A 219 26.57 13.05 -6.02
N ASP A 220 25.83 13.43 -7.07
CA ASP A 220 25.27 12.48 -8.05
C ASP A 220 26.42 11.80 -8.83
N THR A 221 27.47 12.53 -9.19
CA THR A 221 28.67 11.99 -9.85
C THR A 221 29.44 11.04 -8.94
N ASP A 222 29.62 11.37 -7.67
CA ASP A 222 30.32 10.53 -6.69
C ASP A 222 29.52 9.28 -6.31
N ILE A 223 28.19 9.38 -6.16
CA ILE A 223 27.32 8.20 -5.99
C ILE A 223 27.41 7.30 -7.24
N ALA A 224 27.32 7.86 -8.45
CA ALA A 224 27.46 7.09 -9.69
C ALA A 224 28.86 6.46 -9.83
N ASN A 225 29.92 7.17 -9.42
CA ASN A 225 31.30 6.67 -9.41
C ASN A 225 31.51 5.59 -8.33
N PHE A 226 30.88 5.71 -7.17
CA PHE A 226 30.93 4.73 -6.08
C PHE A 226 30.22 3.44 -6.50
N GLU A 227 28.98 3.55 -7.00
CA GLU A 227 28.25 2.43 -7.57
C GLU A 227 29.02 1.77 -8.72
N LEU A 228 29.68 2.55 -9.59
CA LEU A 228 30.52 2.03 -10.67
C LEU A 228 31.77 1.31 -10.15
N LYS A 229 32.44 1.83 -9.11
CA LYS A 229 33.60 1.19 -8.46
C LYS A 229 33.21 -0.13 -7.80
N ALA A 230 32.12 -0.16 -7.04
CA ALA A 230 31.57 -1.39 -6.46
C ALA A 230 31.25 -2.43 -7.56
N LYS A 231 30.61 -1.99 -8.65
CA LYS A 231 30.29 -2.80 -9.84
C LYS A 231 31.53 -3.23 -10.66
N LEU A 232 32.72 -2.73 -10.36
CA LEU A 232 33.99 -3.14 -10.97
C LEU A 232 34.80 -4.09 -10.08
N THR A 233 34.81 -3.89 -8.76
CA THR A 233 35.62 -4.69 -7.82
C THR A 233 35.15 -6.14 -7.63
N SER A 234 33.85 -6.45 -7.82
CA SER A 234 33.32 -7.80 -7.59
C SER A 234 33.80 -8.87 -8.59
N ASN A 235 34.45 -8.49 -9.70
CA ASN A 235 34.83 -9.43 -10.77
C ASN A 235 36.21 -10.11 -10.59
N ASN A 236 36.97 -9.78 -9.53
CA ASN A 236 38.41 -10.09 -9.46
C ASN A 236 38.88 -10.91 -8.24
N ARG A 237 37.99 -11.48 -7.41
CA ARG A 237 38.38 -12.34 -6.27
C ARG A 237 37.99 -13.80 -6.48
N LYS A 238 38.99 -14.68 -6.51
CA LYS A 238 38.84 -16.13 -6.29
C LYS A 238 38.64 -16.41 -4.80
N LEU A 239 38.10 -17.59 -4.49
CA LEU A 239 37.97 -18.13 -3.14
C LEU A 239 39.27 -18.05 -2.33
N LYS A 240 39.17 -17.48 -1.14
CA LYS A 240 40.00 -17.79 0.02
C LYS A 240 39.18 -17.45 1.27
N GLU A 241 39.11 -18.36 2.23
CA GLU A 241 38.55 -18.08 3.54
C GLU A 241 39.58 -17.26 4.34
N GLU A 242 39.25 -16.01 4.59
CA GLU A 242 40.01 -15.12 5.48
C GLU A 242 39.05 -14.02 5.94
N GLU A 243 38.97 -13.79 7.26
CA GLU A 243 38.03 -12.82 7.83
C GLU A 243 38.44 -11.40 7.44
N THR A 244 37.72 -10.78 6.49
CA THR A 244 37.86 -9.35 6.25
C THR A 244 36.54 -8.75 5.77
N THR A 245 35.92 -7.97 6.64
CA THR A 245 34.67 -7.24 6.39
C THR A 245 34.78 -6.32 5.16
N VAL A 246 33.91 -6.52 4.17
CA VAL A 246 33.65 -5.55 3.10
C VAL A 246 32.14 -5.34 3.02
N ALA A 247 31.60 -4.57 3.96
CA ALA A 247 30.22 -4.13 3.91
C ALA A 247 30.04 -3.02 2.85
N VAL A 248 28.99 -3.12 2.04
CA VAL A 248 28.50 -2.03 1.19
C VAL A 248 26.97 -2.04 1.22
N ASP A 249 26.40 -0.95 1.71
CA ASP A 249 25.03 -0.47 1.45
C ASP A 249 23.80 -1.23 2.00
N ILE A 250 23.93 -2.02 3.07
CA ILE A 250 22.94 -1.99 4.18
C ILE A 250 23.43 -1.02 5.27
N ALA A 251 23.84 0.17 4.84
CA ALA A 251 24.44 1.22 5.68
C ALA A 251 23.65 2.54 5.53
N SER A 252 22.34 2.47 5.83
CA SER A 252 21.43 3.63 5.93
C SER A 252 20.72 3.71 7.29
N ALA A 253 21.12 2.86 8.23
CA ALA A 253 20.92 3.07 9.65
C ALA A 253 22.25 3.57 10.23
N GLY A 254 22.30 4.86 10.60
CA GLY A 254 23.49 5.44 11.22
C GLY A 254 23.85 4.72 12.52
N GLU A 255 25.13 4.30 12.62
CA GLU A 255 25.75 3.51 13.72
C GLU A 255 24.75 2.82 14.65
N LEU A 256 24.37 1.58 14.34
CA LEU A 256 23.63 0.75 15.30
C LEU A 256 24.56 0.21 16.38
N ASP A 257 24.12 0.22 17.63
CA ASP A 257 24.84 -0.36 18.76
C ASP A 257 24.56 -1.87 18.94
N ALA A 258 25.11 -2.45 20.01
CA ALA A 258 25.00 -3.88 20.31
C ALA A 258 23.56 -4.38 20.56
N GLU A 259 22.58 -3.48 20.74
CA GLU A 259 21.16 -3.82 20.89
C GLU A 259 20.38 -3.64 19.56
N GLY A 260 21.03 -3.19 18.49
CA GLY A 260 20.42 -2.94 17.18
C GLY A 260 19.72 -1.57 17.05
N TRP A 261 20.05 -0.61 17.92
CA TRP A 261 19.48 0.74 17.91
C TRP A 261 20.52 1.81 17.54
N PRO A 262 20.15 2.93 16.89
CA PRO A 262 21.10 3.99 16.55
C PRO A 262 21.82 4.57 17.79
N THR A 263 23.12 4.85 17.69
CA THR A 263 23.95 5.37 18.80
C THR A 263 23.45 6.72 19.34
N TRP A 264 22.79 7.51 18.50
CA TRP A 264 22.17 8.78 18.90
C TRP A 264 20.80 8.61 19.59
N LEU A 265 20.17 7.43 19.50
CA LEU A 265 18.90 7.14 20.17
C LEU A 265 19.20 6.62 21.58
N SER A 266 18.97 7.47 22.59
CA SER A 266 19.36 7.15 23.96
C SER A 266 18.56 5.97 24.53
N ALA A 267 19.15 5.27 25.52
CA ALA A 267 18.45 4.20 26.24
C ALA A 267 17.16 4.68 26.94
N GLY A 268 16.98 6.00 27.16
CA GLY A 268 15.73 6.58 27.61
C GLY A 268 14.67 6.56 26.51
N ASP A 269 15.01 7.06 25.32
CA ASP A 269 14.11 7.07 24.16
C ASP A 269 13.66 5.64 23.78
N ARG A 270 14.56 4.66 23.82
CA ARG A 270 14.23 3.24 23.61
C ARG A 270 13.18 2.72 24.60
N ARG A 271 13.29 3.09 25.87
CA ARG A 271 12.32 2.70 26.91
C ARG A 271 10.96 3.40 26.71
N LEU A 272 10.96 4.67 26.28
CA LEU A 272 9.74 5.39 25.89
C LEU A 272 9.08 4.77 24.63
N LEU A 273 9.86 4.15 23.74
CA LEU A 273 9.37 3.40 22.57
C LEU A 273 8.87 1.98 22.91
N GLN A 274 9.34 1.38 24.00
CA GLN A 274 8.97 0.03 24.46
C GLN A 274 7.86 0.04 25.54
N GLY A 275 7.66 1.17 26.22
CA GLY A 275 6.70 1.32 27.32
C GLY A 275 5.23 1.28 26.89
N SER A 276 4.35 0.87 27.80
CA SER A 276 2.89 0.99 27.64
C SER A 276 2.36 2.40 27.93
N THR A 277 3.18 3.24 28.56
CA THR A 277 2.96 4.65 28.85
C THR A 277 4.26 5.41 28.62
N VAL A 278 4.16 6.67 28.20
CA VAL A 278 5.28 7.58 27.97
C VAL A 278 5.26 8.58 29.13
N GLU A 279 6.27 8.58 29.99
CA GLU A 279 6.42 9.62 31.01
C GLU A 279 6.69 10.97 30.35
N ALA A 280 6.16 12.05 30.92
CA ALA A 280 6.22 13.39 30.36
C ALA A 280 7.11 14.31 31.21
N ASP A 281 8.07 14.97 30.58
CA ASP A 281 8.93 15.98 31.23
C ASP A 281 8.13 17.23 31.67
N ALA A 282 7.01 17.51 31.00
CA ALA A 282 6.07 18.55 31.39
C ALA A 282 4.62 18.15 31.09
N THR A 283 3.70 18.53 31.98
CA THR A 283 2.26 18.42 31.75
C THR A 283 1.64 19.81 31.59
N VAL A 284 0.93 20.02 30.50
CA VAL A 284 0.10 21.21 30.25
C VAL A 284 -1.36 20.83 30.53
N ALA A 285 -2.06 21.63 31.34
CA ALA A 285 -3.47 21.41 31.64
C ALA A 285 -4.23 22.73 31.83
N ALA A 286 -5.26 22.96 31.01
CA ALA A 286 -6.07 24.19 31.03
C ALA A 286 -6.86 24.40 32.34
N ASP A 287 -7.04 23.36 33.15
CA ASP A 287 -7.69 23.38 34.46
C ASP A 287 -6.72 23.67 35.64
N GLY A 288 -5.42 23.81 35.36
CA GLY A 288 -4.38 23.99 36.38
C GLY A 288 -3.87 22.70 37.02
N SER A 289 -4.31 21.51 36.58
CA SER A 289 -3.89 20.20 37.12
C SER A 289 -2.56 19.67 36.53
N GLY A 290 -1.71 20.56 36.02
CA GLY A 290 -0.43 20.25 35.36
C GLY A 290 0.64 21.28 35.69
N THR A 291 1.87 21.02 35.28
CA THR A 291 3.05 21.89 35.48
C THR A 291 2.87 23.27 34.84
N PHE A 292 2.10 23.37 33.75
CA PHE A 292 1.80 24.62 33.03
C PHE A 292 0.32 24.69 32.63
N THR A 293 -0.22 25.89 32.47
CA THR A 293 -1.59 26.13 31.97
C THR A 293 -1.65 26.41 30.46
N THR A 294 -0.50 26.67 29.82
CA THR A 294 -0.37 26.99 28.38
C THR A 294 0.77 26.21 27.75
N VAL A 295 0.63 25.88 26.47
CA VAL A 295 1.60 25.08 25.71
C VAL A 295 2.88 25.88 25.48
N ALA A 296 2.77 27.17 25.15
CA ALA A 296 3.90 28.08 24.97
C ALA A 296 4.79 28.19 26.22
N ALA A 297 4.21 28.11 27.43
CA ALA A 297 5.00 28.12 28.67
C ALA A 297 5.83 26.84 28.84
N ALA A 298 5.28 25.67 28.51
CA ALA A 298 6.02 24.41 28.53
C ALA A 298 7.15 24.38 27.48
N VAL A 299 6.91 24.92 26.27
CA VAL A 299 7.95 25.07 25.25
C VAL A 299 9.02 26.09 25.69
N ALA A 300 8.63 27.19 26.34
CA ALA A 300 9.58 28.15 26.89
C ALA A 300 10.48 27.53 27.97
N ALA A 301 9.93 26.67 28.83
CA ALA A 301 10.66 25.96 29.89
C ALA A 301 11.55 24.80 29.38
N ALA A 302 11.23 24.20 28.24
CA ALA A 302 12.01 23.10 27.67
C ALA A 302 13.48 23.50 27.39
N PRO A 303 14.47 22.62 27.57
CA PRO A 303 15.88 22.93 27.32
C PRO A 303 16.17 23.34 25.85
N GLU A 304 17.01 24.36 25.65
CA GLU A 304 17.58 24.67 24.32
C GLU A 304 18.63 23.61 23.93
N ASN A 305 18.67 23.25 22.65
CA ASN A 305 19.62 22.30 22.03
C ASN A 305 19.72 20.95 22.77
N SER A 306 18.59 20.44 23.26
CA SER A 306 18.53 19.13 23.91
C SER A 306 18.85 17.99 22.94
N ASN A 307 19.79 17.12 23.34
CA ASN A 307 20.06 15.84 22.68
C ASN A 307 19.12 14.71 23.14
N LYS A 308 18.21 14.97 24.08
CA LYS A 308 17.15 14.06 24.54
C LYS A 308 15.79 14.56 24.06
N ARG A 309 14.86 13.64 23.79
CA ARG A 309 13.44 13.99 23.60
C ARG A 309 12.88 14.62 24.87
N TYR A 310 12.10 15.70 24.70
CA TYR A 310 11.39 16.37 25.78
C TYR A 310 9.88 16.30 25.51
N VAL A 311 9.18 15.52 26.32
CA VAL A 311 7.77 15.16 26.12
C VAL A 311 6.87 16.13 26.89
N ILE A 312 6.10 16.91 26.15
CA ILE A 312 5.04 17.79 26.66
C ILE A 312 3.71 17.06 26.48
N HIS A 313 3.19 16.52 27.58
CA HIS A 313 1.83 15.96 27.63
C HIS A 313 0.83 17.11 27.78
N ILE A 314 -0.11 17.22 26.86
CA ILE A 314 -1.10 18.30 26.81
C ILE A 314 -2.46 17.65 27.09
N LYS A 315 -3.02 17.88 28.28
CA LYS A 315 -4.31 17.30 28.66
C LYS A 315 -5.46 17.87 27.82
N ALA A 316 -6.56 17.13 27.75
CA ALA A 316 -7.80 17.55 27.12
C ALA A 316 -8.19 19.00 27.50
N GLY A 317 -8.49 19.82 26.51
CA GLY A 317 -8.70 21.26 26.66
C GLY A 317 -8.62 22.03 25.33
N VAL A 318 -9.03 23.29 25.36
CA VAL A 318 -9.00 24.21 24.20
C VAL A 318 -8.07 25.39 24.49
N TYR A 319 -6.82 25.25 24.07
CA TYR A 319 -5.71 26.16 24.30
C TYR A 319 -5.75 27.30 23.27
N ARG A 320 -6.10 28.51 23.73
CA ARG A 320 -6.29 29.71 22.89
C ARG A 320 -5.01 30.54 22.82
N GLU A 321 -4.03 30.02 22.09
CA GLU A 321 -2.68 30.57 22.00
C GLU A 321 -2.06 30.37 20.61
N ASN A 322 -1.11 31.24 20.25
CA ASN A 322 -0.16 30.97 19.17
C ASN A 322 1.12 30.40 19.79
N VAL A 323 1.55 29.23 19.33
CA VAL A 323 2.73 28.53 19.86
C VAL A 323 3.85 28.55 18.82
N ASP A 324 5.07 28.84 19.27
CA ASP A 324 6.29 28.73 18.47
C ASP A 324 7.27 27.77 19.15
N VAL A 325 7.79 26.81 18.38
CA VAL A 325 8.88 25.90 18.75
C VAL A 325 10.10 26.31 17.90
N PRO A 326 10.85 27.36 18.29
CA PRO A 326 11.90 27.95 17.46
C PRO A 326 13.09 27.01 17.27
N LYS A 327 13.98 27.31 16.31
CA LYS A 327 15.09 26.42 15.85
C LYS A 327 15.94 25.77 16.95
N LYS A 328 16.13 26.45 18.09
CA LYS A 328 16.88 25.92 19.24
C LYS A 328 16.13 24.90 20.10
N LYS A 329 14.80 24.81 20.02
CA LYS A 329 13.98 23.87 20.81
C LYS A 329 13.91 22.54 20.06
N LYS A 330 15.05 21.85 19.97
CA LYS A 330 15.20 20.56 19.28
C LYS A 330 14.60 19.41 20.10
N ASN A 331 14.18 18.34 19.43
CA ASN A 331 13.64 17.10 20.00
C ASN A 331 12.39 17.26 20.91
N ILE A 332 11.59 18.31 20.71
CA ILE A 332 10.31 18.48 21.44
C ILE A 332 9.26 17.50 20.89
N MET A 333 8.50 16.86 21.79
CA MET A 333 7.35 16.02 21.44
C MET A 333 6.08 16.53 22.12
N PHE A 334 5.05 16.87 21.34
CA PHE A 334 3.70 17.10 21.85
C PHE A 334 2.91 15.79 21.88
N MET A 335 2.25 15.50 22.99
CA MET A 335 1.36 14.35 23.15
C MET A 335 0.04 14.81 23.75
N GLY A 336 -1.04 14.81 22.96
CA GLY A 336 -2.39 15.11 23.47
C GLY A 336 -3.08 13.88 24.06
N ASP A 337 -4.15 14.11 24.85
CA ASP A 337 -5.06 13.05 25.32
C ASP A 337 -5.91 12.45 24.18
N GLY A 338 -5.96 13.10 23.02
CA GLY A 338 -6.77 12.71 21.88
C GLY A 338 -7.05 13.88 20.94
N ARG A 339 -7.01 13.61 19.63
CA ARG A 339 -7.25 14.62 18.57
C ARG A 339 -8.53 15.44 18.82
N THR A 340 -9.64 14.78 19.14
CA THR A 340 -10.94 15.41 19.39
C THR A 340 -11.08 16.11 20.75
N THR A 341 -10.14 15.92 21.68
CA THR A 341 -10.21 16.44 23.05
C THR A 341 -9.14 17.48 23.36
N THR A 342 -8.03 17.48 22.63
CA THR A 342 -6.87 18.36 22.85
C THR A 342 -6.69 19.27 21.64
N ILE A 343 -7.00 20.56 21.79
CA ILE A 343 -7.12 21.51 20.67
C ILE A 343 -6.29 22.76 20.95
N ILE A 344 -5.30 23.06 20.09
CA ILE A 344 -4.62 24.36 20.07
C ILE A 344 -5.24 25.23 18.97
N THR A 345 -5.68 26.44 19.30
CA THR A 345 -6.46 27.29 18.39
C THR A 345 -6.11 28.78 18.45
N ALA A 346 -5.93 29.39 17.28
CA ALA A 346 -5.85 30.84 17.10
C ALA A 346 -6.67 31.29 15.86
N SER A 347 -6.55 32.56 15.48
CA SER A 347 -7.28 33.19 14.37
C SER A 347 -6.46 34.21 13.56
N ARG A 348 -5.13 34.22 13.69
CA ARG A 348 -4.26 35.12 12.91
C ARG A 348 -4.42 34.83 11.41
N ASN A 349 -4.42 35.88 10.60
CA ASN A 349 -4.71 35.79 9.17
C ASN A 349 -4.20 37.02 8.40
N VAL A 350 -4.15 36.91 7.08
CA VAL A 350 -3.63 37.96 6.19
C VAL A 350 -4.49 39.23 6.16
N VAL A 351 -5.82 39.10 6.16
CA VAL A 351 -6.74 40.25 6.08
C VAL A 351 -6.59 41.18 7.30
N ASP A 352 -6.38 40.62 8.48
CA ASP A 352 -6.18 41.36 9.73
C ASP A 352 -4.71 41.78 9.96
N GLY A 353 -3.87 41.71 8.94
CA GLY A 353 -2.53 42.32 8.91
C GLY A 353 -1.34 41.38 9.17
N SER A 354 -1.56 40.08 9.41
CA SER A 354 -0.47 39.11 9.50
C SER A 354 0.14 38.83 8.11
N THR A 355 1.38 38.36 8.06
CA THR A 355 1.86 37.57 6.90
C THR A 355 1.27 36.15 6.97
N THR A 356 1.32 35.40 5.86
CA THR A 356 1.00 33.96 5.87
C THR A 356 1.89 33.20 6.86
N PHE A 357 3.20 33.45 6.82
CA PHE A 357 4.20 32.79 7.66
C PHE A 357 3.97 32.99 9.17
N HIS A 358 3.59 34.22 9.56
CA HIS A 358 3.31 34.59 10.94
C HIS A 358 1.86 34.30 11.40
N SER A 359 1.00 33.80 10.49
CA SER A 359 -0.42 33.48 10.77
C SER A 359 -0.63 32.14 11.47
N ALA A 360 0.40 31.31 11.56
CA ALA A 360 0.33 29.96 12.10
C ALA A 360 -0.18 29.93 13.55
N THR A 361 -1.15 29.04 13.83
CA THR A 361 -1.55 28.73 15.22
C THR A 361 -0.41 28.03 15.95
N VAL A 362 0.25 27.07 15.30
CA VAL A 362 1.51 26.48 15.78
C VAL A 362 2.58 26.56 14.69
N ALA A 363 3.77 27.03 15.05
CA ALA A 363 4.98 26.96 14.23
C ALA A 363 5.99 25.99 14.87
N ALA A 364 6.51 25.06 14.08
CA ALA A 364 7.52 24.08 14.50
C ALA A 364 8.77 24.18 13.62
N VAL A 365 9.84 24.75 14.17
CA VAL A 365 11.13 24.99 13.49
C VAL A 365 12.28 24.20 14.12
N GLY A 366 12.26 23.99 15.45
CA GLY A 366 13.23 23.16 16.14
C GLY A 366 13.22 21.71 15.67
N GLU A 367 14.37 21.22 15.19
CA GLU A 367 14.56 19.90 14.59
C GLU A 367 13.98 18.74 15.39
N ARG A 368 13.59 17.68 14.66
CA ARG A 368 13.06 16.42 15.22
C ARG A 368 11.79 16.63 16.05
N PHE A 369 11.01 17.66 15.73
CA PHE A 369 9.71 17.91 16.34
C PHE A 369 8.73 16.76 16.07
N LEU A 370 8.08 16.26 17.13
CA LEU A 370 7.04 15.25 17.04
C LEU A 370 5.71 15.79 17.59
N ALA A 371 4.60 15.41 16.96
CA ALA A 371 3.28 15.59 17.57
C ALA A 371 2.40 14.35 17.40
N ARG A 372 1.62 14.04 18.43
CA ARG A 372 0.58 13.01 18.35
C ARG A 372 -0.70 13.37 19.09
N ASP A 373 -1.81 12.81 18.60
CA ASP A 373 -3.10 12.79 19.30
C ASP A 373 -3.64 14.18 19.69
N ILE A 374 -3.50 15.17 18.80
CA ILE A 374 -3.82 16.58 19.05
C ILE A 374 -4.35 17.30 17.78
N THR A 375 -5.24 18.29 17.95
CA THR A 375 -5.69 19.21 16.89
C THR A 375 -4.92 20.52 16.89
N PHE A 376 -4.47 20.93 15.71
CA PHE A 376 -4.05 22.30 15.40
C PHE A 376 -5.12 22.95 14.51
N GLN A 377 -5.70 24.08 14.92
CA GLN A 377 -6.74 24.73 14.11
C GLN A 377 -6.61 26.26 14.03
N ASN A 378 -6.93 26.83 12.86
CA ASN A 378 -7.08 28.27 12.68
C ASN A 378 -8.54 28.62 12.35
N THR A 379 -9.12 29.51 13.15
CA THR A 379 -10.56 29.81 13.19
C THR A 379 -10.95 31.08 12.40
N ALA A 380 -10.01 31.71 11.69
CA ALA A 380 -10.25 32.97 10.98
C ALA A 380 -11.37 32.91 9.91
N GLY A 381 -11.56 31.76 9.26
CA GLY A 381 -12.60 31.54 8.25
C GLY A 381 -12.19 31.92 6.81
N PRO A 382 -12.97 31.52 5.79
CA PRO A 382 -12.60 31.64 4.37
C PRO A 382 -12.54 33.10 3.88
N SER A 383 -13.23 34.01 4.55
CA SER A 383 -13.24 35.45 4.25
C SER A 383 -12.00 36.20 4.76
N LYS A 384 -11.09 35.53 5.46
CA LYS A 384 -9.84 36.09 5.99
C LYS A 384 -8.59 35.73 5.17
N HIS A 385 -8.79 35.03 4.06
CA HIS A 385 -7.73 34.50 3.18
C HIS A 385 -6.73 33.63 3.95
N GLN A 386 -5.43 33.77 3.72
CA GLN A 386 -4.39 32.92 4.30
C GLN A 386 -4.41 32.96 5.83
N ALA A 387 -4.62 31.79 6.45
CA ALA A 387 -4.78 31.64 7.90
C ALA A 387 -4.30 30.25 8.35
N VAL A 388 -2.99 30.11 8.58
CA VAL A 388 -2.32 28.82 8.79
C VAL A 388 -2.70 28.20 10.14
N ALA A 389 -3.01 26.90 10.16
CA ALA A 389 -3.17 26.14 11.40
C ALA A 389 -1.80 25.65 11.92
N LEU A 390 -1.03 24.99 11.05
CA LEU A 390 0.29 24.46 11.39
C LEU A 390 1.33 24.87 10.33
N ARG A 391 2.43 25.51 10.76
CA ARG A 391 3.65 25.74 9.96
C ARG A 391 4.75 24.80 10.46
N VAL A 392 5.37 24.06 9.54
CA VAL A 392 6.49 23.16 9.87
C VAL A 392 7.69 23.51 9.00
N GLY A 393 8.80 23.87 9.64
CA GLY A 393 10.15 23.99 9.05
C GLY A 393 11.19 23.09 9.74
N SER A 394 10.82 22.38 10.81
CA SER A 394 11.67 21.36 11.45
C SER A 394 12.02 20.25 10.47
N ASP A 395 13.32 20.02 10.27
CA ASP A 395 13.80 18.79 9.66
C ASP A 395 13.52 17.57 10.55
N PHE A 396 13.43 16.39 9.93
CA PHE A 396 13.10 15.11 10.60
C PHE A 396 11.85 15.17 11.49
N SER A 397 10.83 15.94 11.11
CA SER A 397 9.59 16.11 11.90
C SER A 397 8.50 15.12 11.51
N ALA A 398 7.76 14.59 12.50
CA ALA A 398 6.69 13.63 12.25
C ALA A 398 5.41 13.86 13.09
N PHE A 399 4.27 13.50 12.49
CA PHE A 399 2.93 13.77 13.02
C PHE A 399 2.07 12.51 12.93
N TYR A 400 1.46 12.08 14.05
CA TYR A 400 0.63 10.86 14.11
C TYR A 400 -0.74 11.12 14.75
N ARG A 401 -1.83 10.75 14.07
CA ARG A 401 -3.22 10.97 14.55
C ARG A 401 -3.51 12.43 14.93
N CYS A 402 -2.92 13.39 14.23
CA CYS A 402 -3.19 14.82 14.42
C CYS A 402 -4.30 15.31 13.49
N ASP A 403 -4.93 16.44 13.85
CA ASP A 403 -5.83 17.17 12.94
C ASP A 403 -5.23 18.54 12.59
N MET A 404 -5.37 18.95 11.33
CA MET A 404 -5.00 20.27 10.82
C MET A 404 -6.22 20.89 10.15
N LEU A 405 -6.89 21.81 10.86
CA LEU A 405 -8.23 22.30 10.50
C LEU A 405 -8.24 23.82 10.31
N ALA A 406 -8.48 24.30 9.09
CA ALA A 406 -8.73 25.73 8.84
C ALA A 406 -9.59 25.90 7.57
N TYR A 407 -9.21 26.87 6.73
CA TYR A 407 -9.81 27.13 5.42
C TYR A 407 -8.72 27.28 4.37
N GLN A 408 -8.23 28.49 4.11
CA GLN A 408 -7.15 28.72 3.15
C GLN A 408 -5.78 28.57 3.84
N ASP A 409 -4.78 28.01 3.14
CA ASP A 409 -3.40 27.85 3.62
C ASP A 409 -3.31 27.02 4.93
N THR A 410 -4.12 25.96 5.07
CA THR A 410 -4.31 25.25 6.36
C THR A 410 -3.01 24.65 6.94
N LEU A 411 -2.25 23.91 6.13
CA LEU A 411 -1.01 23.24 6.50
C LEU A 411 0.16 23.76 5.65
N TYR A 412 1.07 24.50 6.28
CA TYR A 412 2.26 25.06 5.64
C TYR A 412 3.47 24.12 5.86
N VAL A 413 3.67 23.21 4.92
CA VAL A 413 4.84 22.32 4.81
C VAL A 413 6.02 23.12 4.25
N HIS A 414 6.54 24.05 5.06
CA HIS A 414 7.42 25.13 4.62
C HIS A 414 8.71 24.63 3.94
N SER A 415 9.56 23.91 4.68
CA SER A 415 10.87 23.41 4.21
C SER A 415 11.33 22.18 4.99
N ASN A 416 12.49 21.61 4.63
CA ASN A 416 13.10 20.43 5.24
C ASN A 416 12.24 19.14 5.14
N ARG A 417 12.64 18.04 5.80
CA ARG A 417 12.02 16.70 5.68
C ARG A 417 10.92 16.48 6.71
N GLN A 418 9.74 16.04 6.25
CA GLN A 418 8.54 15.94 7.09
C GLN A 418 7.72 14.68 6.78
N PHE A 419 7.05 14.12 7.79
CA PHE A 419 6.21 12.93 7.66
C PHE A 419 4.87 13.04 8.42
N PHE A 420 3.75 12.83 7.74
CA PHE A 420 2.41 12.88 8.35
C PHE A 420 1.73 11.53 8.18
N VAL A 421 1.24 10.92 9.27
CA VAL A 421 0.64 9.59 9.24
C VAL A 421 -0.66 9.49 10.04
N ASN A 422 -1.69 8.87 9.45
CA ASN A 422 -3.04 8.72 10.01
C ASN A 422 -3.68 10.05 10.50
N CYS A 423 -3.26 11.19 9.93
CA CYS A 423 -3.77 12.52 10.28
C CYS A 423 -5.01 12.89 9.46
N LEU A 424 -5.75 13.91 9.90
CA LEU A 424 -6.84 14.55 9.14
C LEU A 424 -6.40 15.97 8.77
N ILE A 425 -6.43 16.31 7.48
CA ILE A 425 -6.16 17.66 7.00
C ILE A 425 -7.42 18.16 6.28
N ALA A 426 -7.99 19.28 6.73
CA ALA A 426 -9.24 19.82 6.18
C ALA A 426 -9.17 21.33 5.90
N GLY A 427 -9.43 21.70 4.63
CA GLY A 427 -9.29 23.07 4.14
C GLY A 427 -9.90 23.30 2.76
N THR A 428 -9.54 24.40 2.11
CA THR A 428 -10.20 24.94 0.91
C THR A 428 -9.22 25.31 -0.19
N VAL A 429 -8.73 26.56 -0.21
CA VAL A 429 -7.71 27.05 -1.14
C VAL A 429 -6.33 26.68 -0.60
N ASP A 430 -5.50 26.10 -1.47
CA ASP A 430 -4.07 25.83 -1.27
C ASP A 430 -3.74 25.19 0.09
N PHE A 431 -4.57 24.23 0.53
CA PHE A 431 -4.62 23.89 1.96
C PHE A 431 -3.49 22.96 2.46
N ILE A 432 -2.69 22.39 1.55
CA ILE A 432 -1.37 21.81 1.80
C ILE A 432 -0.37 22.49 0.86
N PHE A 433 0.48 23.38 1.39
CA PHE A 433 1.35 24.23 0.56
C PHE A 433 2.72 24.46 1.19
N GLY A 434 3.70 24.85 0.36
CA GLY A 434 5.08 25.05 0.78
C GLY A 434 6.09 24.30 -0.10
N ASN A 435 7.33 24.20 0.37
CA ASN A 435 8.44 23.61 -0.36
C ASN A 435 9.30 22.67 0.52
N ALA A 436 8.69 21.99 1.48
CA ALA A 436 9.28 20.84 2.15
C ALA A 436 9.53 19.67 1.19
N ALA A 437 10.33 18.71 1.63
CA ALA A 437 10.30 17.33 1.16
C ALA A 437 9.38 16.55 2.13
N VAL A 438 8.12 16.30 1.73
CA VAL A 438 7.10 15.76 2.63
C VAL A 438 6.38 14.55 2.04
N VAL A 439 6.17 13.54 2.88
CA VAL A 439 5.27 12.42 2.59
C VAL A 439 4.11 12.42 3.60
N LEU A 440 2.89 12.51 3.08
CA LEU A 440 1.66 12.24 3.81
C LEU A 440 1.23 10.80 3.51
N GLN A 441 1.10 9.97 4.54
CA GLN A 441 0.83 8.53 4.41
C GLN A 441 -0.43 8.15 5.20
N ASN A 442 -1.33 7.34 4.63
CA ASN A 442 -2.54 6.83 5.31
C ASN A 442 -3.55 7.90 5.82
N CYS A 443 -3.37 9.17 5.45
CA CYS A 443 -4.14 10.31 5.98
C CYS A 443 -5.51 10.48 5.31
N ASP A 444 -6.40 11.19 6.01
CA ASP A 444 -7.66 11.72 5.48
C ASP A 444 -7.45 13.18 5.05
N ILE A 445 -7.79 13.51 3.80
CA ILE A 445 -7.51 14.81 3.19
C ILE A 445 -8.83 15.33 2.61
N HIS A 446 -9.52 16.18 3.36
CA HIS A 446 -10.90 16.57 3.07
C HIS A 446 -11.01 18.03 2.64
N ALA A 447 -11.44 18.25 1.40
CA ALA A 447 -11.87 19.58 0.97
C ALA A 447 -13.18 19.97 1.67
N ARG A 448 -13.29 21.23 2.10
CA ARG A 448 -14.51 21.76 2.75
C ARG A 448 -15.17 22.87 1.94
N ARG A 449 -16.32 23.36 2.39
CA ARG A 449 -17.05 24.42 1.69
C ARG A 449 -16.31 25.77 1.79
N PRO A 450 -15.93 26.41 0.66
CA PRO A 450 -15.33 27.73 0.65
C PRO A 450 -16.38 28.85 0.51
N ASN A 451 -15.95 30.10 0.34
CA ASN A 451 -16.86 31.19 -0.04
C ASN A 451 -17.36 31.03 -1.49
N SER A 452 -18.48 31.68 -1.80
CA SER A 452 -19.05 31.72 -3.15
C SER A 452 -18.01 32.16 -4.20
N GLY A 453 -17.94 31.45 -5.33
CA GLY A 453 -17.00 31.71 -6.42
C GLY A 453 -15.55 31.20 -6.23
N GLN A 454 -15.17 30.80 -5.01
CA GLN A 454 -13.87 30.15 -4.78
C GLN A 454 -13.83 28.71 -5.35
N LYS A 455 -12.62 28.20 -5.56
CA LYS A 455 -12.33 26.82 -5.97
C LYS A 455 -11.34 26.23 -4.97
N ASN A 456 -11.51 24.97 -4.60
CA ASN A 456 -10.63 24.29 -3.66
C ASN A 456 -9.41 23.70 -4.38
N MET A 457 -8.26 23.72 -3.72
CA MET A 457 -6.99 23.16 -4.19
C MET A 457 -6.36 22.37 -3.04
N VAL A 458 -6.18 21.06 -3.21
CA VAL A 458 -5.56 20.22 -2.17
C VAL A 458 -4.10 20.61 -1.98
N THR A 459 -3.32 20.75 -3.06
CA THR A 459 -1.90 21.16 -2.99
C THR A 459 -1.59 22.46 -3.73
N ALA A 460 -0.61 23.21 -3.20
CA ALA A 460 0.06 24.31 -3.89
C ALA A 460 1.57 24.26 -3.62
N GLN A 461 2.29 23.38 -4.33
CA GLN A 461 3.71 23.14 -4.07
C GLN A 461 4.61 24.21 -4.69
N GLY A 462 5.59 24.68 -3.92
CA GLY A 462 6.36 25.89 -4.16
C GLY A 462 7.83 25.73 -4.57
N ARG A 463 8.21 24.70 -5.35
CA ARG A 463 9.59 24.53 -5.81
C ARG A 463 9.99 25.55 -6.91
N THR A 464 11.07 26.30 -6.68
CA THR A 464 11.60 27.34 -7.59
C THR A 464 12.84 26.91 -8.39
N ASP A 465 13.54 25.86 -7.96
CA ASP A 465 14.73 25.36 -8.64
C ASP A 465 14.66 23.84 -8.89
N PRO A 466 14.96 23.35 -10.12
CA PRO A 466 14.87 21.93 -10.45
C PRO A 466 15.92 21.06 -9.73
N ASN A 467 16.92 21.67 -9.08
CA ASN A 467 17.91 20.95 -8.28
C ASN A 467 17.44 20.73 -6.82
N GLN A 468 16.34 21.37 -6.39
CA GLN A 468 15.78 21.15 -5.05
C GLN A 468 15.14 19.76 -4.95
N ASN A 469 15.48 19.05 -3.88
CA ASN A 469 14.98 17.71 -3.55
C ASN A 469 13.58 17.74 -2.89
N THR A 470 12.79 18.77 -3.17
CA THR A 470 11.55 19.11 -2.46
C THR A 470 10.29 18.79 -3.29
N GLY A 471 9.17 18.57 -2.61
CA GLY A 471 7.90 18.16 -3.22
C GLY A 471 6.89 17.64 -2.19
N ILE A 472 5.62 17.56 -2.60
CA ILE A 472 4.54 16.99 -1.79
C ILE A 472 4.20 15.60 -2.34
N VAL A 473 4.31 14.56 -1.50
CA VAL A 473 3.85 13.21 -1.83
C VAL A 473 2.66 12.85 -0.94
N ILE A 474 1.56 12.43 -1.56
CA ILE A 474 0.38 11.89 -0.91
C ILE A 474 0.31 10.40 -1.25
N GLN A 475 0.50 9.53 -0.27
CA GLN A 475 0.61 8.08 -0.42
C GLN A 475 -0.46 7.35 0.40
N ASN A 476 -1.21 6.43 -0.20
CA ASN A 476 -2.20 5.59 0.52
C ASN A 476 -3.24 6.40 1.34
N CYS A 477 -3.55 7.63 0.91
CA CYS A 477 -4.47 8.55 1.59
C CYS A 477 -5.89 8.45 1.03
N ARG A 478 -6.84 9.13 1.68
CA ARG A 478 -8.23 9.27 1.21
C ARG A 478 -8.51 10.74 0.93
N ILE A 479 -8.76 11.09 -0.34
CA ILE A 479 -9.06 12.45 -0.80
C ILE A 479 -10.57 12.61 -0.92
N GLY A 480 -11.13 13.30 0.06
CA GLY A 480 -12.57 13.37 0.34
C GLY A 480 -13.14 14.78 0.40
N ALA A 481 -14.40 14.87 0.83
CA ALA A 481 -15.11 16.11 1.09
C ALA A 481 -15.78 16.05 2.46
N THR A 482 -15.81 17.17 3.19
CA THR A 482 -16.65 17.30 4.38
C THR A 482 -18.14 17.41 4.00
N SER A 483 -19.02 17.12 4.95
CA SER A 483 -20.48 17.10 4.75
C SER A 483 -21.07 18.44 4.30
N ASP A 484 -20.45 19.56 4.69
CA ASP A 484 -20.82 20.92 4.25
C ASP A 484 -20.49 21.19 2.76
N LEU A 485 -19.57 20.43 2.16
CA LEU A 485 -19.23 20.48 0.73
C LEU A 485 -19.99 19.42 -0.08
N MET A 486 -20.16 18.20 0.43
CA MET A 486 -20.71 17.06 -0.32
C MET A 486 -22.05 17.35 -1.03
N SER A 487 -22.95 18.05 -0.35
CA SER A 487 -24.29 18.43 -0.87
C SER A 487 -24.26 19.53 -1.94
N VAL A 488 -23.14 20.25 -2.08
CA VAL A 488 -22.98 21.44 -2.94
C VAL A 488 -21.73 21.40 -3.82
N LYS A 489 -21.05 20.25 -3.91
CA LYS A 489 -19.75 20.09 -4.61
C LYS A 489 -19.78 20.49 -6.09
N SER A 490 -20.94 20.40 -6.74
CA SER A 490 -21.18 20.90 -8.10
C SER A 490 -21.01 22.42 -8.23
N SER A 491 -21.24 23.18 -7.16
CA SER A 491 -21.05 24.64 -7.09
C SER A 491 -19.64 25.06 -6.64
N PHE A 492 -18.83 24.13 -6.14
CA PHE A 492 -17.52 24.42 -5.53
C PHE A 492 -16.44 23.45 -6.07
N PRO A 493 -15.91 23.71 -7.28
CA PRO A 493 -14.91 22.85 -7.93
C PRO A 493 -13.67 22.63 -7.04
N THR A 494 -13.25 21.36 -6.91
CA THR A 494 -12.07 20.95 -6.14
C THR A 494 -11.07 20.24 -7.04
N TYR A 495 -9.78 20.56 -6.88
CA TYR A 495 -8.66 20.03 -7.66
C TYR A 495 -7.55 19.49 -6.75
N LEU A 496 -6.75 18.55 -7.27
CA LEU A 496 -5.59 17.95 -6.61
C LEU A 496 -4.48 18.98 -6.33
N GLY A 497 -4.38 20.03 -7.14
CA GLY A 497 -3.52 21.18 -6.85
C GLY A 497 -3.27 22.11 -8.04
N ARG A 498 -2.45 23.14 -7.77
CA ARG A 498 -2.02 24.14 -8.76
C ARG A 498 -0.56 24.61 -8.55
N PRO A 499 0.19 24.93 -9.62
CA PRO A 499 1.63 25.16 -9.52
C PRO A 499 1.97 26.58 -9.07
N TRP A 500 2.14 26.77 -7.76
CA TRP A 500 2.50 28.07 -7.16
C TRP A 500 3.85 28.62 -7.67
N LYS A 501 4.82 27.74 -7.94
CA LYS A 501 6.16 28.09 -8.44
C LYS A 501 6.56 27.22 -9.65
N GLU A 502 7.60 27.65 -10.38
CA GLU A 502 7.93 27.16 -11.74
C GLU A 502 8.17 25.63 -11.84
N TYR A 503 8.73 25.00 -10.81
CA TYR A 503 9.09 23.57 -10.83
C TYR A 503 8.25 22.72 -9.86
N SER A 504 7.03 23.21 -9.53
CA SER A 504 6.08 22.59 -8.60
C SER A 504 6.02 21.07 -8.73
N GLN A 505 6.27 20.34 -7.63
CA GLN A 505 6.29 18.87 -7.63
C GLN A 505 5.25 18.31 -6.65
N THR A 506 4.28 17.58 -7.20
CA THR A 506 3.26 16.87 -6.41
C THR A 506 3.05 15.48 -6.98
N VAL A 507 3.11 14.46 -6.11
CA VAL A 507 2.84 13.07 -6.46
C VAL A 507 1.69 12.55 -5.60
N ILE A 508 0.64 12.02 -6.23
CA ILE A 508 -0.49 11.41 -5.53
C ILE A 508 -0.54 9.96 -5.97
N MET A 509 -0.30 9.04 -5.04
CA MET A 509 -0.08 7.63 -5.35
C MET A 509 -0.76 6.67 -4.37
N LYS A 510 -1.26 5.56 -4.92
CA LYS A 510 -1.98 4.48 -4.19
C LYS A 510 -3.12 5.00 -3.30
N SER A 511 -3.67 6.17 -3.62
CA SER A 511 -4.63 6.89 -2.77
C SER A 511 -6.04 6.78 -3.35
N ASP A 512 -7.05 6.72 -2.48
CA ASP A 512 -8.44 6.76 -2.89
C ASP A 512 -8.90 8.21 -3.08
N ILE A 513 -9.61 8.48 -4.18
CA ILE A 513 -10.00 9.81 -4.62
C ILE A 513 -11.50 9.80 -4.93
N SER A 514 -12.28 10.51 -4.11
CA SER A 514 -13.72 10.66 -4.29
C SER A 514 -14.09 11.58 -5.47
N ASP A 515 -15.35 11.54 -5.88
CA ASP A 515 -15.94 12.37 -6.96
C ASP A 515 -16.03 13.88 -6.63
N VAL A 516 -15.46 14.33 -5.51
CA VAL A 516 -15.21 15.76 -5.26
C VAL A 516 -14.17 16.33 -6.25
N ILE A 517 -13.22 15.50 -6.68
CA ILE A 517 -12.14 15.92 -7.58
C ILE A 517 -12.66 16.03 -9.01
N ARG A 518 -12.49 17.22 -9.58
CA ARG A 518 -12.78 17.53 -10.98
C ARG A 518 -12.05 16.58 -11.95
N PRO A 519 -12.68 16.09 -13.03
CA PRO A 519 -12.02 15.18 -14.00
C PRO A 519 -10.69 15.70 -14.56
N GLU A 520 -10.57 17.03 -14.72
CA GLU A 520 -9.34 17.72 -15.11
C GLU A 520 -8.15 17.45 -14.17
N GLY A 521 -8.43 17.13 -12.89
CA GLY A 521 -7.50 16.80 -11.82
C GLY A 521 -6.79 18.01 -11.23
N TRP A 522 -6.15 18.80 -12.09
CA TRP A 522 -5.22 19.88 -11.71
C TRP A 522 -5.69 21.23 -12.29
N PHE A 523 -5.29 22.34 -11.66
CA PHE A 523 -5.71 23.69 -12.07
C PHE A 523 -4.52 24.61 -12.35
N GLU A 524 -4.66 25.52 -13.31
CA GLU A 524 -3.61 26.47 -13.69
C GLU A 524 -3.39 27.53 -12.60
N TRP A 525 -2.14 27.96 -12.41
CA TRP A 525 -1.86 29.10 -11.54
C TRP A 525 -2.12 30.44 -12.25
N SER A 526 -1.59 30.60 -13.46
CA SER A 526 -1.75 31.79 -14.29
C SER A 526 -1.43 31.49 -15.76
N GLY A 527 -2.41 30.95 -16.50
CA GLY A 527 -2.22 30.53 -17.89
C GLY A 527 -1.11 29.49 -18.02
N THR A 528 -0.24 29.64 -19.03
CA THR A 528 0.82 28.67 -19.35
C THR A 528 2.00 28.63 -18.37
N PHE A 529 1.97 29.39 -17.26
CA PHE A 529 3.01 29.34 -16.24
C PHE A 529 3.21 27.93 -15.65
N ALA A 530 4.47 27.52 -15.49
CA ALA A 530 4.91 26.22 -14.96
C ALA A 530 4.46 24.94 -15.72
N LEU A 531 3.52 25.01 -16.67
CA LEU A 531 2.87 23.82 -17.27
C LEU A 531 3.83 22.87 -18.02
N SER A 532 5.02 23.36 -18.39
CA SER A 532 6.08 22.59 -19.05
C SER A 532 7.24 22.19 -18.14
N THR A 533 7.27 22.65 -16.89
CA THR A 533 8.40 22.52 -15.95
C THR A 533 8.01 21.91 -14.61
N LEU A 534 6.72 21.95 -14.24
CA LEU A 534 6.15 21.25 -13.10
C LEU A 534 6.28 19.72 -13.24
N THR A 535 6.20 19.02 -12.11
CA THR A 535 6.25 17.55 -12.05
C THR A 535 5.04 17.04 -11.28
N TYR A 536 3.90 16.92 -11.96
CA TYR A 536 2.68 16.35 -11.39
C TYR A 536 2.51 14.90 -11.83
N ARG A 537 2.33 14.02 -10.85
CA ARG A 537 2.28 12.57 -11.05
C ARG A 537 1.09 11.95 -10.33
N GLU A 538 0.38 11.08 -11.02
CA GLU A 538 -0.64 10.20 -10.44
C GLU A 538 -0.21 8.74 -10.68
N TYR A 539 -0.26 7.90 -9.64
CA TYR A 539 0.14 6.49 -9.72
C TYR A 539 -0.81 5.58 -8.95
N ALA A 540 -1.45 4.61 -9.63
CA ALA A 540 -2.29 3.58 -9.01
C ALA A 540 -3.34 4.08 -7.99
N ASN A 541 -3.97 5.23 -8.26
CA ASN A 541 -5.04 5.79 -7.41
C ASN A 541 -6.39 5.12 -7.71
N THR A 542 -7.27 5.06 -6.71
CA THR A 542 -8.61 4.44 -6.78
C THR A 542 -9.74 5.44 -6.56
N GLY A 543 -10.99 5.02 -6.71
CA GLY A 543 -12.16 5.85 -6.44
C GLY A 543 -12.61 6.71 -7.63
N ALA A 544 -13.81 7.27 -7.52
CA ALA A 544 -14.52 7.92 -8.63
C ALA A 544 -13.80 9.16 -9.23
N GLY A 545 -12.96 9.85 -8.45
CA GLY A 545 -12.15 10.99 -8.89
C GLY A 545 -10.79 10.62 -9.50
N ALA A 546 -10.34 9.37 -9.38
CA ALA A 546 -9.03 8.93 -9.88
C ALA A 546 -8.99 8.68 -11.40
N GLY A 547 -10.13 8.70 -12.10
CA GLY A 547 -10.21 8.47 -13.55
C GLY A 547 -9.37 9.45 -14.37
N THR A 548 -8.24 9.00 -14.91
CA THR A 548 -7.22 9.88 -15.52
C THR A 548 -7.54 10.34 -16.95
N GLY A 549 -8.54 9.76 -17.64
CA GLY A 549 -8.86 10.08 -19.04
C GLY A 549 -9.16 11.57 -19.27
N GLY A 550 -9.91 12.18 -18.35
CA GLY A 550 -10.29 13.60 -18.37
C GLY A 550 -9.21 14.59 -17.96
N ARG A 551 -8.02 14.12 -17.52
CA ARG A 551 -6.96 14.99 -16.97
C ARG A 551 -6.39 15.97 -18.00
N VAL A 552 -5.88 17.08 -17.50
CA VAL A 552 -5.10 18.08 -18.25
C VAL A 552 -3.98 17.45 -19.10
N LYS A 553 -3.65 18.08 -20.24
CA LYS A 553 -2.65 17.59 -21.21
C LYS A 553 -1.36 18.42 -21.19
N TRP A 554 -0.95 18.87 -20.00
CA TRP A 554 0.27 19.65 -19.80
C TRP A 554 1.52 18.76 -19.84
N ASN A 555 2.64 19.22 -20.41
CA ASN A 555 3.87 18.43 -20.51
C ASN A 555 4.46 18.04 -19.13
N GLY A 556 4.20 18.85 -18.09
CA GLY A 556 4.62 18.54 -16.72
C GLY A 556 3.75 17.49 -16.01
N PHE A 557 2.56 17.18 -16.52
CA PHE A 557 1.69 16.13 -15.98
C PHE A 557 1.97 14.78 -16.64
N LYS A 558 2.01 13.72 -15.83
CA LYS A 558 2.15 12.33 -16.32
C LYS A 558 1.48 11.35 -15.37
N VAL A 559 0.71 10.41 -15.92
CA VAL A 559 0.32 9.19 -15.20
C VAL A 559 1.52 8.25 -15.20
N ILE A 560 1.97 7.81 -14.01
CA ILE A 560 3.03 6.81 -13.91
C ILE A 560 2.42 5.43 -14.16
N THR A 561 3.17 4.55 -14.81
CA THR A 561 2.81 3.12 -15.01
C THR A 561 3.93 2.17 -14.59
N ASP A 562 5.08 2.68 -14.16
CA ASP A 562 6.27 1.93 -13.77
C ASP A 562 6.59 2.17 -12.29
N VAL A 563 6.77 1.08 -11.53
CA VAL A 563 7.18 1.11 -10.12
C VAL A 563 8.46 1.91 -9.93
N ALA A 564 9.42 1.83 -10.86
CA ALA A 564 10.72 2.48 -10.74
C ALA A 564 10.65 4.01 -10.89
N GLU A 565 9.57 4.56 -11.47
CA GLU A 565 9.32 6.00 -11.49
C GLU A 565 8.51 6.46 -10.25
N ALA A 566 7.78 5.56 -9.60
CA ALA A 566 7.04 5.85 -8.36
C ALA A 566 7.90 5.68 -7.08
N GLU A 567 8.84 4.72 -7.07
CA GLU A 567 9.70 4.38 -5.93
C GLU A 567 10.50 5.58 -5.35
N PRO A 568 11.09 6.50 -6.16
CA PRO A 568 11.81 7.66 -5.64
C PRO A 568 10.98 8.61 -4.78
N TYR A 569 9.65 8.53 -4.82
CA TYR A 569 8.72 9.33 -4.02
C TYR A 569 8.31 8.68 -2.70
N THR A 570 8.73 7.43 -2.46
CA THR A 570 8.45 6.73 -1.19
C THR A 570 9.26 7.30 -0.03
N ALA A 571 8.78 7.17 1.21
CA ALA A 571 9.38 7.85 2.36
C ALA A 571 10.87 7.50 2.60
N GLY A 572 11.31 6.29 2.29
CA GLY A 572 12.71 5.87 2.41
C GLY A 572 13.64 6.59 1.45
N GLN A 573 13.21 6.80 0.19
CA GLN A 573 14.01 7.49 -0.83
C GLN A 573 13.83 9.01 -0.78
N PHE A 574 12.59 9.49 -0.67
CA PHE A 574 12.26 10.91 -0.84
C PHE A 574 12.63 11.78 0.37
N ILE A 575 12.47 11.24 1.59
CA ILE A 575 12.74 11.95 2.86
C ILE A 575 13.80 11.24 3.72
N GLY A 576 14.58 10.31 3.13
CA GLY A 576 15.61 9.55 3.84
C GLY A 576 15.07 8.71 5.00
N GLY A 577 13.79 8.31 4.95
CA GLY A 577 13.00 7.86 6.10
C GLY A 577 13.60 6.70 6.90
N GLY A 578 14.43 5.85 6.27
CA GLY A 578 15.08 4.72 6.94
C GLY A 578 16.01 5.14 8.08
N GLY A 579 16.69 6.27 7.95
CA GLY A 579 17.63 6.76 8.96
C GLY A 579 16.99 7.38 10.21
N TRP A 580 15.68 7.67 10.19
CA TRP A 580 15.04 8.45 11.27
C TRP A 580 13.62 8.05 11.67
N LEU A 581 12.75 7.56 10.76
CA LEU A 581 11.32 7.33 11.08
C LEU A 581 11.11 6.29 12.18
N ALA A 582 11.98 5.28 12.27
CA ALA A 582 11.97 4.28 13.35
C ALA A 582 12.10 4.90 14.76
N SER A 583 12.85 6.00 14.90
CA SER A 583 13.05 6.69 16.19
C SER A 583 11.80 7.42 16.71
N THR A 584 10.80 7.65 15.85
CA THR A 584 9.60 8.41 16.19
C THR A 584 8.61 7.60 17.03
N GLY A 585 8.63 6.27 16.89
CA GLY A 585 7.61 5.37 17.45
C GLY A 585 6.27 5.43 16.73
N PHE A 586 6.15 6.18 15.64
CA PHE A 586 4.96 6.26 14.81
C PHE A 586 5.01 5.19 13.71
N PRO A 587 3.87 4.71 13.18
CA PRO A 587 3.87 3.78 12.06
C PRO A 587 4.32 4.45 10.77
N PHE A 588 5.08 3.76 9.93
CA PHE A 588 5.53 4.22 8.61
C PHE A 588 5.73 3.05 7.65
N SER A 589 5.73 3.33 6.35
CA SER A 589 6.33 2.48 5.32
C SER A 589 7.38 3.28 4.55
N LEU A 590 8.58 2.70 4.42
CA LEU A 590 9.72 3.30 3.72
C LEU A 590 9.67 3.15 2.19
N GLY A 591 8.79 2.29 1.67
CA GLY A 591 8.84 1.90 0.26
C GLY A 591 7.74 0.92 -0.09
N TYR A 592 8.04 0.04 -1.06
CA TYR A 592 7.21 -1.10 -1.41
C TYR A 592 7.82 -2.44 -0.92
N PHE A 593 8.85 -2.37 -0.06
CA PHE A 593 9.66 -3.50 0.44
C PHE A 593 8.82 -4.72 0.84
N LYS A 594 9.25 -5.95 0.55
CA LYS A 594 10.65 -6.43 0.49
C LYS A 594 11.37 -6.31 -0.87
N VAL A 595 12.70 -6.37 -0.79
CA VAL A 595 13.64 -6.52 -1.91
C VAL A 595 14.45 -7.80 -1.65
N ASP A 596 14.56 -8.68 -2.64
CA ASP A 596 15.48 -9.82 -2.62
C ASP A 596 16.86 -9.42 -3.18
N GLU A 597 17.92 -9.70 -2.43
CA GLU A 597 19.28 -9.24 -2.75
C GLU A 597 19.89 -9.93 -3.99
N GLU A 598 19.38 -11.10 -4.40
CA GLU A 598 19.85 -11.82 -5.60
C GLU A 598 19.73 -10.98 -6.88
N ALA A 599 18.77 -10.07 -6.95
CA ALA A 599 18.54 -9.25 -8.15
C ALA A 599 19.74 -8.34 -8.49
N GLN A 600 20.44 -7.80 -7.49
CA GLN A 600 21.61 -6.94 -7.72
C GLN A 600 22.84 -7.74 -8.20
N GLU A 601 23.04 -8.95 -7.68
CA GLU A 601 24.10 -9.85 -8.17
C GLU A 601 23.89 -10.23 -9.64
N ILE A 602 22.66 -10.56 -10.05
CA ILE A 602 22.34 -10.96 -11.43
C ILE A 602 22.55 -9.80 -12.41
N ALA A 603 22.21 -8.56 -12.02
CA ALA A 603 22.47 -7.37 -12.82
C ALA A 603 23.98 -7.14 -13.04
N LEU A 604 24.80 -7.42 -12.03
CA LEU A 604 26.26 -7.39 -12.12
C LEU A 604 26.81 -8.48 -13.05
N LYS A 605 26.41 -9.72 -12.83
CA LYS A 605 26.85 -10.90 -13.62
C LYS A 605 26.48 -10.75 -15.10
N LYS A 606 25.28 -10.25 -15.44
CA LYS A 606 24.88 -9.95 -16.83
C LYS A 606 25.78 -8.91 -17.52
N LYS A 607 26.33 -7.94 -16.77
CA LYS A 607 27.22 -6.90 -17.33
C LYS A 607 28.63 -7.43 -17.65
N ALA A 608 29.10 -8.43 -16.92
CA ALA A 608 30.33 -9.17 -17.23
C ALA A 608 30.14 -10.09 -18.46
N TYR A 609 29.09 -10.92 -18.48
CA TYR A 609 28.84 -11.87 -19.57
C TYR A 609 28.69 -11.20 -20.95
N LYS A 610 28.06 -10.02 -21.05
CA LYS A 610 27.98 -9.30 -22.34
C LYS A 610 29.34 -8.86 -22.89
N ARG A 611 30.34 -8.58 -22.04
CA ARG A 611 31.72 -8.28 -22.50
C ARG A 611 32.44 -9.52 -22.99
N LEU A 612 32.26 -10.66 -22.31
CA LEU A 612 32.89 -11.93 -22.69
C LEU A 612 32.33 -12.47 -24.02
N PHE A 613 31.02 -12.37 -24.22
CA PHE A 613 30.35 -12.84 -25.44
C PHE A 613 30.78 -12.09 -26.71
N LEU A 614 31.00 -10.77 -26.63
CA LEU A 614 31.47 -9.97 -27.77
C LEU A 614 32.87 -10.34 -28.24
N VAL A 615 33.78 -10.66 -27.30
CA VAL A 615 35.13 -11.14 -27.63
C VAL A 615 35.08 -12.52 -28.29
N ALA A 616 34.26 -13.44 -27.75
CA ALA A 616 34.08 -14.77 -28.32
C ALA A 616 33.46 -14.74 -29.74
N ALA A 617 32.42 -13.93 -29.95
CA ALA A 617 31.76 -13.78 -31.25
C ALA A 617 32.73 -13.28 -32.34
N SER A 618 33.64 -12.36 -31.99
CA SER A 618 34.64 -11.82 -32.90
C SER A 618 35.62 -12.90 -33.42
N VAL A 619 35.98 -13.88 -32.58
CA VAL A 619 36.85 -15.00 -32.97
C VAL A 619 36.11 -16.01 -33.86
N VAL A 620 34.84 -16.32 -33.55
CA VAL A 620 34.03 -17.27 -34.34
C VAL A 620 33.76 -16.73 -35.75
N ILE A 621 33.47 -15.44 -35.89
CA ILE A 621 33.24 -14.80 -37.20
C ILE A 621 34.52 -14.87 -38.06
N LEU A 622 35.70 -14.63 -37.47
CA LEU A 622 36.98 -14.69 -38.18
C LEU A 622 37.28 -16.11 -38.74
N LEU A 623 36.93 -17.16 -38.00
CA LEU A 623 37.09 -18.54 -38.44
C LEU A 623 36.07 -18.95 -39.51
N GLY A 624 34.82 -18.48 -39.41
CA GLY A 624 33.78 -18.79 -40.40
C GLY A 624 34.09 -18.28 -41.81
N VAL A 625 34.67 -17.08 -41.92
CA VAL A 625 35.07 -16.47 -43.21
C VAL A 625 36.17 -17.26 -43.92
N ILE A 626 37.06 -17.93 -43.17
CA ILE A 626 38.16 -18.73 -43.74
C ILE A 626 37.64 -20.05 -44.34
N ILE A 627 36.53 -20.59 -43.82
CA ILE A 627 36.00 -21.91 -44.23
C ILE A 627 34.94 -21.79 -45.33
N GLY A 628 34.17 -20.70 -45.36
CA GLY A 628 33.10 -20.49 -46.35
C GLY A 628 33.54 -20.22 -47.80
N GLY A 629 34.85 -20.10 -48.06
CA GLY A 629 35.38 -19.69 -49.36
C GLY A 629 35.49 -20.79 -50.43
N SER A 630 35.20 -22.05 -50.10
CA SER A 630 35.55 -23.19 -50.98
C SER A 630 34.45 -24.25 -51.14
N VAL A 631 34.25 -24.68 -52.39
CA VAL A 631 33.41 -25.80 -52.87
C VAL A 631 31.89 -25.59 -52.83
N ALA A 632 31.40 -24.75 -53.74
CA ALA A 632 30.04 -24.83 -54.28
C ALA A 632 30.08 -25.33 -55.74
N VAL A 633 30.23 -26.64 -55.96
CA VAL A 633 30.25 -27.26 -57.30
C VAL A 633 29.54 -28.63 -57.30
N ALA A 634 28.79 -28.89 -58.38
CA ALA A 634 28.22 -30.18 -58.85
C ALA A 634 26.82 -30.64 -58.36
N ARG A 635 25.90 -30.74 -59.34
CA ARG A 635 24.85 -31.78 -59.56
C ARG A 635 23.76 -31.93 -58.48
N ASN A 636 22.55 -31.34 -58.60
CA ASN A 636 21.56 -31.32 -59.69
C ASN A 636 21.11 -32.71 -60.21
N GLN A 637 19.88 -33.15 -59.88
CA GLN A 637 18.83 -33.48 -60.88
C GLN A 637 17.43 -33.82 -60.32
N ARG A 638 16.39 -33.25 -60.97
CA ARG A 638 15.02 -33.79 -61.25
C ARG A 638 14.07 -34.05 -60.07
N ASN A 639 12.96 -33.29 -59.93
CA ASN A 639 11.66 -33.34 -60.64
C ASN A 639 10.69 -34.42 -60.05
N SER A 640 9.39 -34.18 -59.84
CA SER A 640 8.58 -32.95 -59.95
C SER A 640 7.14 -33.13 -59.44
N SER A 641 6.58 -32.13 -58.76
CA SER A 641 5.18 -31.68 -58.88
C SER A 641 4.96 -30.40 -58.06
N HIS A 642 3.90 -29.62 -58.33
CA HIS A 642 3.65 -28.33 -57.67
C HIS A 642 2.55 -28.41 -56.60
N GLY A 643 2.89 -27.92 -55.40
CA GLY A 643 1.96 -27.44 -54.38
C GLY A 643 2.63 -26.27 -53.65
N SER A 644 1.95 -25.15 -53.51
CA SER A 644 2.59 -23.87 -53.15
C SER A 644 2.63 -23.61 -51.65
N SER A 645 3.85 -23.49 -51.09
CA SER A 645 4.30 -22.59 -50.00
C SER A 645 3.52 -22.50 -48.65
N PRO A 646 4.21 -22.17 -47.54
CA PRO A 646 5.56 -22.57 -47.16
C PRO A 646 5.67 -23.02 -45.69
N ASN A 647 6.45 -24.06 -45.39
CA ASN A 647 6.83 -24.36 -44.01
C ASN A 647 7.82 -23.31 -43.48
N THR A 648 7.32 -22.43 -42.61
CA THR A 648 8.15 -21.64 -41.67
C THR A 648 8.04 -22.29 -40.29
N THR A 649 9.14 -22.28 -39.51
CA THR A 649 9.05 -22.56 -38.08
C THR A 649 8.19 -21.47 -37.43
N PRO A 650 7.11 -21.82 -36.72
CA PRO A 650 6.03 -20.88 -36.47
C PRO A 650 6.43 -19.79 -35.48
N GLU A 651 6.21 -18.53 -35.87
CA GLU A 651 6.03 -17.47 -34.88
C GLU A 651 4.87 -17.84 -33.96
N LEU A 652 5.04 -17.61 -32.66
CA LEU A 652 4.05 -17.97 -31.65
C LEU A 652 2.90 -16.95 -31.70
N THR A 653 1.98 -17.13 -32.64
CA THR A 653 0.84 -16.22 -32.83
C THR A 653 -0.03 -16.15 -31.58
N PRO A 654 -0.71 -15.02 -31.31
CA PRO A 654 -1.69 -14.92 -30.23
C PRO A 654 -2.74 -16.04 -30.21
N ALA A 655 -3.23 -16.45 -31.39
CA ALA A 655 -4.14 -17.59 -31.52
C ALA A 655 -3.52 -18.93 -31.05
N ALA A 656 -2.22 -19.14 -31.29
CA ALA A 656 -1.49 -20.30 -30.80
C ALA A 656 -1.23 -20.22 -29.28
N SER A 657 -0.91 -19.03 -28.73
CA SER A 657 -0.72 -18.86 -27.28
C SER A 657 -2.03 -19.08 -26.51
N LEU A 658 -3.13 -18.47 -26.97
CA LEU A 658 -4.47 -18.69 -26.41
C LEU A 658 -4.87 -20.17 -26.45
N LYS A 659 -4.62 -20.87 -27.58
CA LYS A 659 -4.88 -22.31 -27.69
C LYS A 659 -4.03 -23.14 -26.72
N ASN A 660 -2.79 -22.75 -26.44
CA ASN A 660 -1.92 -23.43 -25.48
C ASN A 660 -2.30 -23.17 -24.02
N VAL A 661 -2.80 -21.99 -23.68
CA VAL A 661 -3.31 -21.69 -22.33
C VAL A 661 -4.66 -22.36 -22.10
N CYS A 662 -5.54 -22.39 -23.10
CA CYS A 662 -6.84 -23.04 -23.00
C CYS A 662 -6.78 -24.58 -23.05
N SER A 663 -5.79 -25.20 -23.72
CA SER A 663 -5.76 -26.67 -23.91
C SER A 663 -5.57 -27.50 -22.64
N VAL A 664 -5.10 -26.88 -21.55
CA VAL A 664 -5.00 -27.52 -20.22
C VAL A 664 -6.27 -27.36 -19.37
N THR A 665 -7.23 -26.54 -19.82
CA THR A 665 -8.46 -26.23 -19.06
C THR A 665 -9.53 -27.31 -19.23
N ARG A 666 -10.51 -27.35 -18.31
CA ARG A 666 -11.61 -28.33 -18.35
C ARG A 666 -12.54 -28.12 -19.55
N PHE A 667 -12.68 -26.88 -20.03
CA PHE A 667 -13.56 -26.51 -21.13
C PHE A 667 -12.80 -25.68 -22.19
N PRO A 668 -11.90 -26.29 -22.98
CA PRO A 668 -10.96 -25.58 -23.85
C PRO A 668 -11.65 -24.77 -24.95
N ASP A 669 -12.72 -25.30 -25.56
CA ASP A 669 -13.47 -24.58 -26.60
C ASP A 669 -14.24 -23.39 -26.04
N ALA A 670 -14.76 -23.49 -24.81
CA ALA A 670 -15.38 -22.38 -24.09
C ALA A 670 -14.34 -21.29 -23.73
N CYS A 671 -13.13 -21.69 -23.31
CA CYS A 671 -12.00 -20.79 -23.07
C CYS A 671 -11.60 -20.01 -24.34
N ILE A 672 -11.40 -20.71 -25.47
CA ILE A 672 -11.01 -20.08 -26.74
C ILE A 672 -12.14 -19.18 -27.27
N SER A 673 -13.38 -19.67 -27.33
CA SER A 673 -14.50 -18.98 -27.97
C SER A 673 -15.11 -17.83 -27.15
N SER A 674 -14.76 -17.70 -25.87
CA SER A 674 -15.09 -16.53 -25.05
C SER A 674 -14.02 -15.45 -25.17
N ILE A 675 -12.76 -15.78 -24.84
CA ILE A 675 -11.64 -14.83 -24.80
C ILE A 675 -11.39 -14.21 -26.18
N SER A 676 -11.44 -15.00 -27.27
CA SER A 676 -11.20 -14.51 -28.64
C SER A 676 -12.17 -13.43 -29.13
N LYS A 677 -13.37 -13.32 -28.53
CA LYS A 677 -14.34 -12.26 -28.86
C LYS A 677 -13.94 -10.88 -28.32
N ILE A 678 -13.02 -10.82 -27.36
CA ILE A 678 -12.55 -9.55 -26.77
C ILE A 678 -11.49 -8.93 -27.71
N PRO A 679 -11.60 -7.63 -28.10
CA PRO A 679 -10.65 -6.99 -29.02
C PRO A 679 -9.18 -6.98 -28.58
N SER A 680 -8.91 -7.10 -27.28
CA SER A 680 -7.58 -7.19 -26.69
C SER A 680 -7.02 -8.61 -26.57
N SER A 681 -7.70 -9.62 -27.13
CA SER A 681 -7.29 -11.03 -27.10
C SER A 681 -6.06 -11.36 -27.97
N ASN A 682 -5.62 -10.41 -28.80
CA ASN A 682 -4.45 -10.54 -29.68
C ASN A 682 -3.11 -10.38 -28.90
N THR A 683 -2.92 -11.18 -27.85
CA THR A 683 -1.72 -11.22 -26.99
C THR A 683 -1.10 -12.62 -26.96
N THR A 684 0.20 -12.69 -26.68
CA THR A 684 0.90 -13.96 -26.38
C THR A 684 1.13 -14.19 -24.88
N ASP A 685 0.86 -13.19 -24.04
CA ASP A 685 1.18 -13.16 -22.61
C ASP A 685 0.16 -13.97 -21.77
N PRO A 686 0.58 -15.01 -21.02
CA PRO A 686 -0.29 -15.80 -20.16
C PRO A 686 -0.98 -15.01 -19.04
N GLU A 687 -0.36 -13.96 -18.50
CA GLU A 687 -0.97 -13.14 -17.44
C GLU A 687 -2.13 -12.31 -18.01
N VAL A 688 -1.94 -11.75 -19.20
CA VAL A 688 -3.01 -11.03 -19.92
C VAL A 688 -4.12 -11.99 -20.32
N ILE A 689 -3.80 -13.21 -20.78
CA ILE A 689 -4.81 -14.24 -21.08
C ILE A 689 -5.62 -14.61 -19.82
N PHE A 690 -4.99 -14.70 -18.64
CA PHE A 690 -5.70 -14.92 -17.37
C PHE A 690 -6.58 -13.72 -16.97
N LYS A 691 -6.11 -12.48 -17.10
CA LYS A 691 -6.96 -11.28 -16.87
C LYS A 691 -8.17 -11.24 -17.82
N LEU A 692 -7.99 -11.68 -19.06
CA LEU A 692 -9.10 -11.82 -20.01
C LEU A 692 -10.06 -12.96 -19.64
N SER A 693 -9.58 -14.10 -19.11
CA SER A 693 -10.45 -15.18 -18.64
C SER A 693 -11.27 -14.76 -17.42
N LEU A 694 -10.67 -14.00 -16.48
CA LEU A 694 -11.40 -13.41 -15.35
C LEU A 694 -12.45 -12.39 -15.82
N LYS A 695 -12.12 -11.54 -16.81
CA LYS A 695 -13.09 -10.60 -17.37
C LYS A 695 -14.29 -11.32 -18.00
N VAL A 696 -14.06 -12.40 -18.75
CA VAL A 696 -15.13 -13.24 -19.30
C VAL A 696 -16.09 -13.73 -18.20
N VAL A 697 -15.57 -14.13 -17.03
CA VAL A 697 -16.41 -14.53 -15.89
C VAL A 697 -17.23 -13.35 -15.34
N VAL A 698 -16.63 -12.17 -15.18
CA VAL A 698 -17.32 -10.97 -14.67
C VAL A 698 -18.43 -10.52 -15.62
N ASP A 699 -18.14 -10.44 -16.92
CA ASP A 699 -19.11 -10.00 -17.94
C ASP A 699 -20.31 -10.99 -18.00
N GLU A 700 -20.07 -12.30 -17.90
CA GLU A 700 -21.12 -13.32 -17.86
C GLU A 700 -21.94 -13.26 -16.56
N LEU A 701 -21.29 -13.25 -15.38
CA LEU A 701 -21.96 -13.19 -14.08
C LEU A 701 -22.83 -11.94 -13.93
N ALA A 702 -22.34 -10.78 -14.38
CA ALA A 702 -23.12 -9.56 -14.38
C ALA A 702 -24.42 -9.71 -15.20
N SER A 703 -24.36 -10.40 -16.35
CA SER A 703 -25.52 -10.61 -17.22
C SER A 703 -26.59 -11.55 -16.62
N ILE A 704 -26.19 -12.56 -15.84
CA ILE A 704 -27.11 -13.55 -15.24
C ILE A 704 -27.48 -13.26 -13.78
N SER A 705 -26.81 -12.32 -13.10
CA SER A 705 -27.04 -11.96 -11.69
C SER A 705 -28.51 -11.72 -11.33
N ASP A 706 -29.25 -11.11 -12.25
CA ASP A 706 -30.63 -10.69 -12.10
C ASP A 706 -31.64 -11.77 -12.52
N LEU A 707 -31.18 -12.95 -12.99
CA LEU A 707 -32.01 -14.04 -13.52
C LEU A 707 -32.77 -14.83 -12.44
N PRO A 708 -32.18 -15.24 -11.29
CA PRO A 708 -32.93 -15.97 -10.27
C PRO A 708 -34.11 -15.16 -9.72
N ARG A 709 -33.96 -13.84 -9.61
CA ARG A 709 -35.04 -12.92 -9.23
C ARG A 709 -36.19 -12.93 -10.24
N LYS A 710 -35.90 -12.84 -11.54
CA LYS A 710 -36.91 -12.91 -12.62
C LYS A 710 -37.63 -14.26 -12.63
N LEU A 711 -36.90 -15.36 -12.50
CA LEU A 711 -37.49 -16.71 -12.40
C LEU A 711 -38.35 -16.89 -11.13
N ALA A 712 -38.07 -16.15 -10.05
CA ALA A 712 -38.88 -16.14 -8.83
C ALA A 712 -40.13 -15.26 -8.94
N GLU A 713 -40.13 -14.28 -9.84
CA GLU A 713 -41.30 -13.49 -10.26
C GLU A 713 -42.21 -14.26 -11.23
N GLU A 714 -41.70 -15.29 -11.91
CA GLU A 714 -42.42 -16.15 -12.87
C GLU A 714 -43.07 -17.42 -12.26
N THR A 715 -42.92 -17.66 -10.94
CA THR A 715 -43.46 -18.84 -10.26
C THR A 715 -44.16 -18.48 -8.95
N ASP A 716 -45.22 -19.21 -8.60
CA ASP A 716 -45.91 -19.10 -7.30
C ASP A 716 -45.38 -20.10 -6.26
N ASP A 717 -44.50 -21.02 -6.65
CA ASP A 717 -43.96 -22.06 -5.77
C ASP A 717 -42.90 -21.49 -4.82
N GLU A 718 -43.23 -21.37 -3.53
CA GLU A 718 -42.34 -20.84 -2.49
C GLU A 718 -41.07 -21.69 -2.28
N GLY A 719 -41.10 -22.99 -2.57
CA GLY A 719 -39.93 -23.86 -2.52
C GLY A 719 -38.94 -23.55 -3.65
N ILE A 720 -39.45 -23.24 -4.84
CA ILE A 720 -38.65 -22.73 -5.96
C ILE A 720 -38.16 -21.31 -5.66
N LYS A 721 -39.02 -20.40 -5.17
CA LYS A 721 -38.60 -19.02 -4.79
C LYS A 721 -37.48 -19.02 -3.75
N SER A 722 -37.59 -19.85 -2.70
CA SER A 722 -36.54 -19.96 -1.69
C SER A 722 -35.22 -20.48 -2.26
N ALA A 723 -35.26 -21.41 -3.23
CA ALA A 723 -34.05 -21.90 -3.89
C ALA A 723 -33.43 -20.84 -4.81
N LEU A 724 -34.27 -20.11 -5.56
CA LEU A 724 -33.83 -19.01 -6.41
C LEU A 724 -33.28 -17.83 -5.61
N SER A 725 -33.77 -17.59 -4.39
CA SER A 725 -33.19 -16.63 -3.43
C SER A 725 -31.75 -17.02 -3.06
N VAL A 726 -31.53 -18.28 -2.66
CA VAL A 726 -30.16 -18.79 -2.39
C VAL A 726 -29.30 -18.65 -3.64
N CYS A 727 -29.79 -19.05 -4.82
CA CYS A 727 -29.04 -18.90 -6.08
C CYS A 727 -28.68 -17.44 -6.40
N GLY A 728 -29.58 -16.48 -6.18
CA GLY A 728 -29.30 -15.06 -6.39
C GLY A 728 -28.21 -14.54 -5.45
N GLU A 729 -28.28 -14.91 -4.17
CA GLU A 729 -27.23 -14.60 -3.19
C GLU A 729 -25.90 -15.26 -3.57
N MET A 730 -25.91 -16.53 -4.01
CA MET A 730 -24.71 -17.25 -4.43
C MET A 730 -24.04 -16.60 -5.65
N LEU A 731 -24.81 -16.13 -6.63
CA LEU A 731 -24.26 -15.40 -7.78
C LEU A 731 -23.65 -14.04 -7.38
N ASP A 732 -24.28 -13.32 -6.45
CA ASP A 732 -23.78 -12.03 -5.93
C ASP A 732 -22.50 -12.18 -5.06
N VAL A 733 -22.38 -13.25 -4.27
CA VAL A 733 -21.14 -13.55 -3.50
C VAL A 733 -20.04 -14.14 -4.41
N ALA A 734 -20.41 -14.90 -5.44
CA ALA A 734 -19.47 -15.37 -6.48
C ALA A 734 -18.89 -14.21 -7.28
N LEU A 735 -19.73 -13.26 -7.74
CA LEU A 735 -19.29 -12.07 -8.47
C LEU A 735 -18.34 -11.22 -7.62
N ASP A 736 -18.62 -11.00 -6.33
CA ASP A 736 -17.68 -10.32 -5.44
C ASP A 736 -16.36 -11.09 -5.28
N SER A 737 -16.39 -12.42 -5.20
CA SER A 737 -15.15 -13.23 -5.08
C SER A 737 -14.32 -13.25 -6.37
N VAL A 738 -14.95 -13.20 -7.55
CA VAL A 738 -14.26 -12.98 -8.83
C VAL A 738 -13.73 -11.55 -8.92
N ASN A 739 -14.45 -10.54 -8.41
CA ASN A 739 -13.97 -9.17 -8.35
C ASN A 739 -12.80 -8.98 -7.36
N GLU A 740 -12.76 -9.72 -6.24
CA GLU A 740 -11.57 -9.81 -5.37
C GLU A 740 -10.38 -10.39 -6.15
N THR A 741 -10.62 -11.42 -6.98
CA THR A 741 -9.62 -12.06 -7.86
C THR A 741 -9.07 -11.09 -8.92
N VAL A 742 -9.95 -10.36 -9.62
CA VAL A 742 -9.56 -9.30 -10.58
C VAL A 742 -8.78 -8.20 -9.88
N SER A 743 -9.24 -7.72 -8.72
CA SER A 743 -8.58 -6.65 -7.96
C SER A 743 -7.14 -7.02 -7.56
N ALA A 744 -6.89 -8.27 -7.14
CA ALA A 744 -5.53 -8.72 -6.80
C ALA A 744 -4.60 -8.87 -8.02
N MET A 745 -5.17 -9.06 -9.21
CA MET A 745 -4.46 -9.11 -10.50
C MET A 745 -4.19 -7.71 -11.09
N ASP A 746 -5.03 -6.72 -10.79
CA ASP A 746 -4.83 -5.32 -11.22
C ASP A 746 -3.91 -4.51 -10.28
N VAL A 747 -3.68 -4.98 -9.04
CA VAL A 747 -2.64 -4.46 -8.14
C VAL A 747 -1.26 -5.00 -8.57
N GLY A 748 -0.74 -4.41 -9.65
CA GLY A 748 0.53 -4.76 -10.30
C GLY A 748 1.54 -3.60 -10.38
N ASP A 749 2.46 -3.54 -9.43
CA ASP A 749 3.78 -2.93 -9.62
C ASP A 749 4.69 -3.89 -10.41
N GLY A 750 5.71 -3.35 -11.08
CA GLY A 750 6.51 -4.03 -12.10
C GLY A 750 7.52 -5.09 -11.62
N ASN A 751 7.11 -6.10 -10.85
CA ASN A 751 7.80 -7.40 -10.78
C ASN A 751 6.87 -8.52 -10.31
N ASN A 752 6.80 -9.61 -11.09
CA ASN A 752 6.04 -10.86 -10.87
C ASN A 752 4.79 -10.74 -9.98
N ILE A 753 3.66 -10.38 -10.60
CA ILE A 753 2.31 -10.38 -10.02
C ILE A 753 1.88 -11.76 -9.45
N LEU A 754 2.61 -12.82 -9.85
CA LEU A 754 2.34 -14.23 -9.62
C LEU A 754 3.27 -14.87 -8.56
N THR A 755 3.35 -14.27 -7.36
CA THR A 755 3.95 -14.92 -6.18
C THR A 755 3.06 -16.04 -5.66
N SER A 756 3.62 -17.09 -5.03
CA SER A 756 2.83 -18.25 -4.54
C SER A 756 1.63 -17.86 -3.67
N GLY A 757 1.85 -17.09 -2.59
CA GLY A 757 0.76 -16.65 -1.70
C GLY A 757 -0.35 -15.89 -2.41
N LYS A 758 -0.02 -14.95 -3.32
CA LYS A 758 -1.04 -14.32 -4.19
C LYS A 758 -1.79 -15.34 -5.04
N ILE A 759 -1.12 -16.33 -5.62
CA ILE A 759 -1.82 -17.35 -6.43
C ILE A 759 -2.71 -18.24 -5.55
N ASP A 760 -2.32 -18.52 -4.32
CA ASP A 760 -3.13 -19.27 -3.37
C ASP A 760 -4.34 -18.45 -2.86
N ASP A 761 -4.23 -17.12 -2.72
CA ASP A 761 -5.40 -16.21 -2.58
C ASP A 761 -6.33 -16.31 -3.79
N LEU A 762 -5.81 -16.12 -5.01
CA LEU A 762 -6.58 -16.17 -6.27
C LEU A 762 -7.30 -17.52 -6.44
N LYS A 763 -6.63 -18.63 -6.12
CA LYS A 763 -7.22 -19.98 -6.12
C LYS A 763 -8.29 -20.13 -5.06
N THR A 764 -8.12 -19.55 -3.86
CA THR A 764 -9.11 -19.60 -2.78
C THR A 764 -10.41 -18.93 -3.21
N TRP A 765 -10.35 -17.75 -3.84
CA TRP A 765 -11.55 -17.00 -4.22
C TRP A 765 -12.22 -17.56 -5.49
N LEU A 766 -11.46 -18.09 -6.45
CA LEU A 766 -12.03 -18.86 -7.58
C LEU A 766 -12.62 -20.21 -7.13
N THR A 767 -12.02 -20.88 -6.15
CA THR A 767 -12.60 -22.07 -5.49
C THR A 767 -13.92 -21.73 -4.80
N ALA A 768 -13.99 -20.58 -4.13
CA ALA A 768 -15.24 -20.09 -3.52
C ALA A 768 -16.30 -19.79 -4.59
N ALA A 769 -15.97 -19.10 -5.68
CA ALA A 769 -16.90 -18.84 -6.78
C ALA A 769 -17.54 -20.12 -7.34
N ILE A 770 -16.75 -21.17 -7.60
CA ILE A 770 -17.28 -22.49 -8.01
C ILE A 770 -18.16 -23.11 -6.91
N THR A 771 -17.76 -22.99 -5.64
CA THR A 771 -18.53 -23.50 -4.49
C THR A 771 -19.90 -22.83 -4.37
N TYR A 772 -20.00 -21.54 -4.66
CA TYR A 772 -21.27 -20.81 -4.67
C TYR A 772 -22.19 -21.30 -5.82
N TYR A 773 -21.66 -21.59 -7.01
CA TYR A 773 -22.46 -22.21 -8.09
C TYR A 773 -22.98 -23.59 -7.69
N GLU A 774 -22.12 -24.45 -7.15
CA GLU A 774 -22.50 -25.78 -6.63
C GLU A 774 -23.58 -25.66 -5.55
N THR A 775 -23.46 -24.70 -4.64
CA THR A 775 -24.46 -24.45 -3.59
C THR A 775 -25.82 -24.08 -4.18
N CYS A 776 -25.86 -23.30 -5.26
CA CYS A 776 -27.09 -23.04 -6.00
C CYS A 776 -27.65 -24.32 -6.63
N PHE A 777 -26.82 -25.12 -7.33
CA PHE A 777 -27.27 -26.36 -7.97
C PHE A 777 -27.77 -27.40 -6.95
N ASP A 778 -27.09 -27.56 -5.81
CA ASP A 778 -27.52 -28.43 -4.71
C ASP A 778 -28.84 -27.94 -4.10
N THR A 779 -29.01 -26.62 -3.96
CA THR A 779 -30.27 -26.02 -3.46
C THR A 779 -31.44 -26.16 -4.45
N LEU A 780 -31.17 -26.24 -5.77
CA LEU A 780 -32.15 -26.59 -6.79
C LEU A 780 -32.50 -28.10 -6.76
N ALA A 781 -31.51 -28.96 -6.46
CA ALA A 781 -31.75 -30.39 -6.26
C ALA A 781 -32.62 -30.66 -5.01
N GLU A 782 -32.45 -29.88 -3.94
CA GLU A 782 -33.29 -29.85 -2.74
C GLU A 782 -34.79 -29.53 -2.98
N ILE A 783 -35.23 -29.28 -4.23
CA ILE A 783 -36.65 -29.12 -4.58
C ILE A 783 -37.29 -30.47 -4.96
N SER A 784 -36.50 -31.51 -5.29
CA SER A 784 -36.99 -32.75 -5.89
C SER A 784 -37.18 -33.90 -4.87
N PRO A 785 -38.37 -34.03 -4.26
CA PRO A 785 -38.88 -35.36 -3.91
C PRO A 785 -40.24 -35.74 -4.50
N ASN A 786 -41.09 -34.81 -4.95
CA ASN A 786 -42.46 -35.13 -5.39
C ASN A 786 -43.05 -34.21 -6.49
N GLN A 787 -43.46 -34.82 -7.61
CA GLN A 787 -44.51 -34.43 -8.57
C GLN A 787 -44.56 -33.01 -9.21
N THR A 788 -43.65 -32.08 -8.94
CA THR A 788 -43.49 -30.84 -9.75
C THR A 788 -42.48 -30.99 -10.91
N GLU A 789 -42.28 -32.23 -11.38
CA GLU A 789 -41.23 -32.64 -12.34
C GLU A 789 -41.12 -31.76 -13.60
N SER A 790 -42.23 -31.20 -14.11
CA SER A 790 -42.17 -30.36 -15.32
C SER A 790 -41.69 -28.93 -15.02
N LYS A 791 -42.35 -28.18 -14.12
CA LYS A 791 -42.00 -26.78 -13.84
C LYS A 791 -40.64 -26.65 -13.14
N THR A 792 -40.38 -27.47 -12.14
CA THR A 792 -39.10 -27.46 -11.41
C THR A 792 -37.93 -27.81 -12.34
N SER A 793 -38.13 -28.79 -13.24
CA SER A 793 -37.13 -29.12 -14.26
C SER A 793 -36.91 -27.97 -15.25
N ILE A 794 -37.96 -27.30 -15.74
CA ILE A 794 -37.81 -26.14 -16.65
C ILE A 794 -37.04 -24.99 -15.97
N VAL A 795 -37.40 -24.60 -14.74
CA VAL A 795 -36.72 -23.51 -14.02
C VAL A 795 -35.26 -23.88 -13.74
N SER A 796 -35.00 -25.08 -13.23
CA SER A 796 -33.64 -25.57 -12.96
C SER A 796 -32.82 -25.73 -14.25
N GLN A 797 -33.40 -26.21 -15.35
CA GLN A 797 -32.73 -26.30 -16.65
C GLN A 797 -32.41 -24.93 -17.25
N ASN A 798 -33.33 -23.97 -17.16
CA ASN A 798 -33.09 -22.59 -17.61
C ASN A 798 -31.94 -21.95 -16.83
N LEU A 799 -31.98 -22.02 -15.50
CA LEU A 799 -30.93 -21.43 -14.65
C LEU A 799 -29.59 -22.17 -14.78
N THR A 800 -29.60 -23.51 -14.86
CA THR A 800 -28.38 -24.30 -15.10
C THR A 800 -27.78 -24.01 -16.47
N SER A 801 -28.61 -23.82 -17.50
CA SER A 801 -28.14 -23.46 -18.85
C SER A 801 -27.53 -22.06 -18.90
N ALA A 802 -28.09 -21.10 -18.15
CA ALA A 802 -27.52 -19.75 -18.03
C ALA A 802 -26.22 -19.75 -17.20
N MET A 803 -26.19 -20.45 -16.06
CA MET A 803 -25.01 -20.57 -15.19
C MET A 803 -23.92 -21.48 -15.78
N ARG A 804 -24.20 -22.20 -16.87
CA ARG A 804 -23.23 -23.07 -17.54
C ARG A 804 -21.98 -22.29 -17.94
N ASN A 805 -22.15 -21.18 -18.63
CA ASN A 805 -21.05 -20.32 -19.07
C ASN A 805 -20.21 -19.83 -17.89
N SER A 806 -20.83 -19.25 -16.85
CA SER A 806 -20.10 -18.75 -15.68
C SER A 806 -19.34 -19.86 -14.95
N THR A 807 -19.90 -21.06 -14.90
CA THR A 807 -19.25 -22.26 -14.33
C THR A 807 -18.03 -22.69 -15.16
N GLU A 808 -18.21 -22.88 -16.48
CA GLU A 808 -17.13 -23.30 -17.38
C GLU A 808 -15.99 -22.26 -17.42
N PHE A 809 -16.32 -20.96 -17.49
CA PHE A 809 -15.34 -19.87 -17.52
C PHE A 809 -14.58 -19.71 -16.19
N THR A 810 -15.22 -19.95 -15.04
CA THR A 810 -14.56 -19.89 -13.72
C THR A 810 -13.63 -21.08 -13.52
N SER A 811 -14.08 -22.30 -13.88
CA SER A 811 -13.22 -23.50 -13.89
C SER A 811 -11.99 -23.29 -14.77
N ASN A 812 -12.18 -22.79 -16.00
CA ASN A 812 -11.07 -22.47 -16.90
C ASN A 812 -10.08 -21.48 -16.27
N SER A 813 -10.57 -20.41 -15.63
CA SER A 813 -9.73 -19.43 -14.92
C SER A 813 -8.95 -20.05 -13.75
N LEU A 814 -9.58 -20.91 -12.95
CA LEU A 814 -8.93 -21.65 -11.85
C LEU A 814 -7.83 -22.58 -12.37
N VAL A 815 -8.06 -23.28 -13.49
CA VAL A 815 -7.06 -24.17 -14.09
C VAL A 815 -5.90 -23.38 -14.72
N ILE A 816 -6.16 -22.22 -15.34
CA ILE A 816 -5.11 -21.33 -15.87
C ILE A 816 -4.17 -20.87 -14.74
N VAL A 817 -4.71 -20.34 -13.63
CA VAL A 817 -3.87 -19.85 -12.52
C VAL A 817 -3.16 -20.99 -11.79
N ALA A 818 -3.78 -22.18 -11.71
CA ALA A 818 -3.13 -23.37 -11.18
C ALA A 818 -2.03 -23.93 -12.11
N LYS A 819 -2.14 -23.78 -13.43
CA LYS A 819 -1.09 -24.20 -14.37
C LYS A 819 0.14 -23.29 -14.29
N ILE A 820 -0.06 -21.99 -14.06
CA ILE A 820 1.02 -21.02 -13.85
C ILE A 820 1.95 -21.46 -12.69
N LEU A 821 1.40 -21.93 -11.56
CA LEU A 821 2.19 -22.54 -10.47
C LEU A 821 3.04 -23.72 -10.96
N SER A 822 2.46 -24.64 -11.73
CA SER A 822 3.18 -25.83 -12.22
C SER A 822 4.38 -25.44 -13.08
N THR A 823 4.22 -24.50 -14.01
CA THR A 823 5.32 -24.03 -14.86
C THR A 823 6.43 -23.31 -14.10
N LEU A 824 6.15 -22.81 -12.89
CA LEU A 824 7.17 -22.27 -11.98
C LEU A 824 7.87 -23.36 -11.17
N SER A 825 7.22 -24.49 -10.88
CA SER A 825 7.84 -25.65 -10.21
C SER A 825 8.61 -26.60 -11.13
N ASP A 826 8.30 -26.62 -12.43
CA ASP A 826 8.94 -27.52 -13.40
C ASP A 826 10.39 -27.07 -13.76
N PHE A 827 10.78 -25.83 -13.42
CA PHE A 827 12.17 -25.39 -13.42
C PHE A 827 12.90 -25.92 -12.18
N ASN A 828 13.65 -27.01 -12.36
CA ASN A 828 14.28 -27.81 -11.30
C ASN A 828 15.47 -27.13 -10.59
N ILE A 829 15.21 -26.01 -9.90
CA ILE A 829 16.08 -25.40 -8.89
C ILE A 829 15.86 -26.17 -7.58
N PRO A 830 16.91 -26.62 -6.86
CA PRO A 830 16.75 -27.51 -5.71
C PRO A 830 15.98 -26.82 -4.57
N ILE A 831 14.75 -27.30 -4.32
CA ILE A 831 13.84 -26.77 -3.29
C ILE A 831 14.34 -27.17 -1.89
N HIS A 832 15.35 -26.45 -1.40
CA HIS A 832 15.72 -26.48 0.00
C HIS A 832 14.57 -25.88 0.82
N ARG A 833 13.79 -26.73 1.50
CA ARG A 833 12.87 -26.35 2.59
C ARG A 833 13.63 -25.81 3.82
N ARG A 834 14.40 -24.74 3.66
CA ARG A 834 15.10 -24.06 4.75
C ARG A 834 14.13 -23.12 5.47
N ARG A 835 13.56 -23.61 6.56
CA ARG A 835 12.96 -22.78 7.61
C ARG A 835 13.97 -21.71 8.04
N LEU A 836 13.66 -20.45 7.79
CA LEU A 836 14.29 -19.29 8.41
C LEU A 836 13.16 -18.37 8.89
N LEU A 837 13.27 -17.90 10.14
CA LEU A 837 12.14 -17.41 10.92
C LEU A 837 11.56 -16.10 10.37
N SER A 838 10.24 -16.06 10.23
CA SER A 838 9.50 -14.88 9.78
C SER A 838 9.52 -13.79 10.85
N SER A 839 10.04 -12.61 10.51
CA SER A 839 10.03 -11.42 11.37
C SER A 839 8.67 -10.71 11.37
N ASN A 840 7.62 -11.42 11.80
CA ASN A 840 6.41 -10.87 12.42
C ASN A 840 5.70 -9.70 11.69
N SER A 841 5.52 -9.82 10.38
CA SER A 841 4.51 -9.04 9.63
C SER A 841 3.14 -9.66 9.87
N PHE A 842 2.25 -8.94 10.58
CA PHE A 842 0.91 -9.40 10.92
C PHE A 842 -0.17 -8.68 10.07
N PRO A 843 -1.26 -9.35 9.65
CA PRO A 843 -2.41 -8.77 8.97
C PRO A 843 -2.90 -7.42 9.48
N SER A 844 -3.26 -6.56 8.54
CA SER A 844 -3.76 -5.19 8.77
C SER A 844 -5.04 -5.12 9.60
N TRP A 845 -5.89 -6.15 9.52
CA TRP A 845 -7.13 -6.24 10.30
C TRP A 845 -6.91 -6.59 11.78
N VAL A 846 -5.69 -7.02 12.15
CA VAL A 846 -5.30 -7.34 13.53
C VAL A 846 -4.23 -6.37 14.04
N SER A 847 -4.74 -5.35 14.73
CA SER A 847 -3.90 -4.44 15.51
C SER A 847 -3.12 -5.17 16.64
N PRO A 848 -2.02 -4.59 17.16
CA PRO A 848 -1.35 -5.10 18.36
C PRO A 848 -2.24 -5.13 19.62
N ARG A 849 -3.41 -4.46 19.60
CA ARG A 849 -4.46 -4.62 20.63
C ARG A 849 -5.11 -5.99 20.51
N VAL A 850 -5.51 -6.44 19.31
CA VAL A 850 -6.11 -7.77 19.07
C VAL A 850 -5.17 -8.90 19.50
N ARG A 851 -3.86 -8.78 19.25
CA ARG A 851 -2.83 -9.70 19.77
C ARG A 851 -2.77 -9.81 21.30
N ARG A 852 -3.41 -8.91 22.05
CA ARG A 852 -3.63 -9.01 23.50
C ARG A 852 -5.04 -9.45 23.88
N LEU A 853 -6.05 -9.34 22.98
CA LEU A 853 -7.45 -9.64 23.31
C LEU A 853 -7.72 -11.12 23.59
N LEU A 854 -6.93 -12.05 23.02
CA LEU A 854 -7.10 -13.48 23.28
C LEU A 854 -6.30 -14.01 24.49
N ALA A 855 -5.34 -13.22 24.99
CA ALA A 855 -4.54 -13.53 26.17
C ALA A 855 -4.95 -12.72 27.43
N ALA A 856 -5.72 -11.64 27.27
CA ALA A 856 -6.19 -10.81 28.37
C ALA A 856 -7.53 -11.29 28.94
N LYS A 857 -7.67 -11.23 30.27
CA LYS A 857 -8.93 -11.51 31.00
C LYS A 857 -10.03 -10.47 30.80
N SER A 858 -9.78 -9.39 30.06
CA SER A 858 -10.72 -8.29 29.86
C SER A 858 -10.50 -7.65 28.49
N VAL A 859 -11.54 -7.72 27.67
CA VAL A 859 -11.65 -7.03 26.37
C VAL A 859 -12.67 -5.91 26.53
N THR A 860 -12.41 -4.71 26.00
CA THR A 860 -13.43 -3.66 25.93
C THR A 860 -14.30 -3.91 24.68
N PRO A 861 -15.59 -4.26 24.81
CA PRO A 861 -16.46 -4.43 23.65
C PRO A 861 -16.85 -3.09 23.03
N ASN A 862 -17.30 -3.14 21.77
CA ASN A 862 -18.06 -2.07 21.12
C ASN A 862 -19.56 -2.15 21.43
N VAL A 863 -20.06 -3.35 21.75
CA VAL A 863 -21.43 -3.62 22.18
C VAL A 863 -21.48 -4.87 23.05
N THR A 864 -22.23 -4.79 24.16
CA THR A 864 -22.50 -5.87 25.10
C THR A 864 -23.93 -6.38 24.91
N VAL A 865 -24.10 -7.66 24.62
CA VAL A 865 -25.39 -8.36 24.59
C VAL A 865 -25.63 -8.99 25.96
N ALA A 866 -26.80 -8.79 26.56
CA ALA A 866 -27.18 -9.44 27.81
C ALA A 866 -28.70 -9.66 27.94
N ALA A 867 -29.12 -10.93 28.02
CA ALA A 867 -30.53 -11.30 28.17
C ALA A 867 -31.17 -10.85 29.50
N ASP A 868 -30.36 -10.54 30.52
CA ASP A 868 -30.82 -9.98 31.81
C ASP A 868 -31.00 -8.44 31.79
N GLY A 869 -30.72 -7.79 30.66
CA GLY A 869 -30.78 -6.33 30.52
C GLY A 869 -29.56 -5.58 31.07
N SER A 870 -28.49 -6.27 31.49
CA SER A 870 -27.26 -5.66 32.01
C SER A 870 -26.24 -5.28 30.91
N GLY A 871 -26.69 -5.12 29.67
CA GLY A 871 -25.88 -4.84 28.47
C GLY A 871 -26.40 -3.66 27.65
N ASP A 872 -25.76 -3.41 26.51
CA ASP A 872 -26.08 -2.35 25.55
C ASP A 872 -27.21 -2.74 24.58
N VAL A 873 -27.57 -4.02 24.53
CA VAL A 873 -28.64 -4.67 23.75
C VAL A 873 -29.10 -5.97 24.43
N TRP A 874 -30.27 -6.48 24.07
CA TRP A 874 -30.80 -7.76 24.58
C TRP A 874 -30.46 -8.95 23.66
N THR A 875 -30.36 -8.72 22.34
CA THR A 875 -30.15 -9.79 21.34
C THR A 875 -28.85 -9.62 20.56
N VAL A 876 -28.36 -10.73 19.99
CA VAL A 876 -27.19 -10.72 19.10
C VAL A 876 -27.50 -10.01 17.79
N ASN A 877 -28.72 -10.15 17.26
CA ASN A 877 -29.18 -9.39 16.08
C ASN A 877 -29.16 -7.86 16.31
N GLU A 878 -29.54 -7.37 17.50
CA GLU A 878 -29.41 -5.94 17.84
C GLU A 878 -27.95 -5.46 17.89
N ALA A 879 -27.00 -6.33 18.29
CA ALA A 879 -25.57 -6.03 18.18
C ALA A 879 -25.08 -6.04 16.72
N VAL A 880 -25.59 -6.96 15.89
CA VAL A 880 -25.24 -7.08 14.46
C VAL A 880 -25.65 -5.83 13.68
N VAL A 881 -26.81 -5.24 13.97
CA VAL A 881 -27.25 -3.97 13.35
C VAL A 881 -26.30 -2.80 13.66
N LYS A 882 -25.50 -2.88 14.74
CA LYS A 882 -24.50 -1.85 15.11
C LYS A 882 -23.13 -2.03 14.39
N ILE A 883 -22.92 -3.08 13.59
CA ILE A 883 -21.65 -3.35 12.91
C ILE A 883 -21.39 -2.33 11.78
N PRO A 884 -20.24 -1.63 11.74
CA PRO A 884 -19.89 -0.74 10.64
C PRO A 884 -19.48 -1.51 9.37
N LYS A 885 -20.23 -1.31 8.28
CA LYS A 885 -20.01 -2.01 7.00
C LYS A 885 -18.63 -1.69 6.39
N LYS A 886 -17.95 -2.76 5.96
CA LYS A 886 -16.60 -2.85 5.36
C LYS A 886 -15.51 -2.14 6.19
N SER A 887 -15.63 -2.18 7.52
CA SER A 887 -14.64 -1.63 8.46
C SER A 887 -13.30 -2.36 8.41
N ASN A 888 -12.20 -1.60 8.34
CA ASN A 888 -10.83 -2.11 8.55
C ASN A 888 -10.40 -2.12 10.04
N ALA A 889 -11.26 -1.64 10.95
CA ALA A 889 -11.06 -1.74 12.39
C ALA A 889 -11.95 -2.85 12.96
N THR A 890 -11.39 -3.66 13.87
CA THR A 890 -12.10 -4.78 14.50
C THR A 890 -13.31 -4.29 15.29
N PHE A 891 -14.50 -4.84 15.03
CA PHE A 891 -15.71 -4.55 15.80
C PHE A 891 -15.98 -5.69 16.79
N VAL A 892 -16.05 -5.36 18.09
CA VAL A 892 -16.08 -6.35 19.17
C VAL A 892 -17.47 -6.45 19.80
N ILE A 893 -18.08 -7.62 19.73
CA ILE A 893 -19.32 -7.99 20.40
C ILE A 893 -18.97 -8.87 21.61
N TYR A 894 -19.39 -8.46 22.81
CA TYR A 894 -19.39 -9.32 24.00
C TYR A 894 -20.80 -9.84 24.24
N VAL A 895 -20.97 -11.14 24.43
CA VAL A 895 -22.26 -11.77 24.75
C VAL A 895 -22.16 -12.39 26.13
N LYS A 896 -22.95 -11.91 27.09
CA LYS A 896 -22.95 -12.47 28.45
C LYS A 896 -23.60 -13.85 28.48
N ALA A 897 -23.25 -14.65 29.49
CA ALA A 897 -23.86 -15.95 29.78
C ALA A 897 -25.41 -15.89 29.71
N GLY A 898 -25.99 -16.87 29.02
CA GLY A 898 -27.42 -16.91 28.67
C GLY A 898 -27.66 -17.77 27.42
N THR A 899 -28.94 -18.01 27.13
CA THR A 899 -29.38 -18.72 25.92
C THR A 899 -30.18 -17.75 25.05
N TYR A 900 -29.63 -17.42 23.88
CA TYR A 900 -30.17 -16.48 22.92
C TYR A 900 -30.85 -17.26 21.80
N VAL A 901 -32.18 -17.35 21.85
CA VAL A 901 -32.98 -18.13 20.90
C VAL A 901 -33.27 -17.27 19.66
N GLU A 902 -32.31 -17.21 18.75
CA GLU A 902 -32.35 -16.37 17.55
C GLU A 902 -31.48 -16.96 16.42
N ASN A 903 -31.92 -16.79 15.17
CA ASN A 903 -31.06 -16.99 14.01
C ASN A 903 -30.32 -15.68 13.69
N VAL A 904 -29.01 -15.74 13.48
CA VAL A 904 -28.15 -14.58 13.25
C VAL A 904 -27.44 -14.70 11.90
N VAL A 905 -27.44 -13.64 11.09
CA VAL A 905 -26.73 -13.60 9.80
C VAL A 905 -25.84 -12.35 9.74
N MET A 906 -24.55 -12.55 9.49
CA MET A 906 -23.59 -11.45 9.26
C MET A 906 -23.17 -11.44 7.78
N ASP A 907 -23.68 -10.45 7.05
CA ASP A 907 -23.54 -10.34 5.59
C ASP A 907 -22.08 -10.06 5.14
N LYS A 908 -21.80 -10.24 3.84
CA LYS A 908 -20.46 -10.04 3.22
C LYS A 908 -19.84 -8.64 3.41
N SER A 909 -20.58 -7.65 3.91
CA SER A 909 -20.07 -6.34 4.30
C SER A 909 -19.59 -6.25 5.75
N MET A 910 -19.87 -7.23 6.62
CA MET A 910 -19.53 -7.20 8.05
C MET A 910 -18.09 -7.68 8.32
N TRP A 911 -17.11 -6.89 7.88
CA TRP A 911 -15.68 -7.24 7.96
C TRP A 911 -15.12 -7.11 9.39
N ASN A 912 -14.19 -8.00 9.73
CA ASN A 912 -13.34 -7.94 10.92
C ASN A 912 -14.14 -7.92 12.25
N VAL A 913 -15.22 -8.68 12.34
CA VAL A 913 -16.03 -8.80 13.56
C VAL A 913 -15.41 -9.84 14.50
N MET A 914 -15.26 -9.49 15.77
CA MET A 914 -14.92 -10.42 16.85
C MET A 914 -16.12 -10.56 17.79
N ILE A 915 -16.69 -11.75 17.94
CA ILE A 915 -17.72 -12.06 18.93
C ILE A 915 -17.17 -12.99 20.01
N TYR A 916 -17.38 -12.68 21.29
CA TYR A 916 -16.91 -13.53 22.38
C TYR A 916 -17.91 -13.63 23.55
N GLY A 917 -17.85 -14.75 24.26
CA GLY A 917 -18.75 -15.07 25.39
C GLY A 917 -18.06 -15.30 26.72
N ASP A 918 -18.85 -15.65 27.74
CA ASP A 918 -18.38 -16.05 29.07
C ASP A 918 -17.92 -17.52 29.16
N GLY A 919 -17.92 -18.25 28.04
CA GLY A 919 -17.59 -19.67 27.92
C GLY A 919 -18.60 -20.44 27.06
N LYS A 920 -18.12 -21.41 26.27
CA LYS A 920 -18.91 -22.16 25.29
C LYS A 920 -20.10 -22.93 25.86
N ASP A 921 -20.05 -23.27 27.14
CA ASP A 921 -21.12 -23.98 27.85
C ASP A 921 -22.04 -23.03 28.65
N LYS A 922 -21.81 -21.71 28.57
CA LYS A 922 -22.58 -20.66 29.25
C LYS A 922 -23.26 -19.68 28.31
N THR A 923 -22.66 -19.45 27.14
CA THR A 923 -23.08 -18.41 26.19
C THR A 923 -23.55 -19.10 24.92
N ILE A 924 -24.85 -19.31 24.79
CA ILE A 924 -25.43 -20.20 23.79
C ILE A 924 -26.30 -19.39 22.82
N ILE A 925 -25.99 -19.45 21.52
CA ILE A 925 -26.92 -19.00 20.47
C ILE A 925 -27.63 -20.24 19.93
N SER A 926 -28.97 -20.22 19.91
CA SER A 926 -29.79 -21.40 19.66
C SER A 926 -30.86 -21.16 18.60
N GLY A 927 -30.98 -22.09 17.66
CA GLY A 927 -32.01 -22.11 16.62
C GLY A 927 -32.61 -23.51 16.45
N SER A 928 -33.57 -23.65 15.53
CA SER A 928 -34.24 -24.94 15.25
C SER A 928 -34.63 -25.14 13.77
N LYS A 929 -34.20 -24.23 12.89
CA LYS A 929 -34.53 -24.30 11.45
C LYS A 929 -33.94 -25.56 10.83
N ASN A 930 -34.69 -26.18 9.94
CA ASN A 930 -34.33 -27.46 9.34
C ASN A 930 -34.92 -27.63 7.92
N PHE A 931 -34.35 -28.56 7.16
CA PHE A 931 -34.86 -28.91 5.84
C PHE A 931 -36.04 -29.88 5.90
N GLY A 932 -35.95 -30.94 6.71
CA GLY A 932 -36.83 -32.11 6.61
C GLY A 932 -38.28 -31.90 7.07
N VAL A 933 -38.55 -30.86 7.88
CA VAL A 933 -39.91 -30.52 8.35
C VAL A 933 -40.30 -29.09 7.96
N ASP A 934 -39.41 -28.11 8.15
CA ASP A 934 -39.74 -26.71 7.84
C ASP A 934 -39.61 -26.39 6.33
N GLY A 935 -39.00 -27.27 5.54
CA GLY A 935 -38.73 -27.07 4.11
C GLY A 935 -37.63 -26.03 3.80
N ILE A 936 -36.96 -25.51 4.82
CA ILE A 936 -35.95 -24.45 4.70
C ILE A 936 -34.69 -25.03 4.07
N LYS A 937 -34.28 -24.45 2.93
CA LYS A 937 -33.08 -24.88 2.20
C LYS A 937 -31.83 -24.85 3.08
N THR A 938 -30.95 -25.86 2.96
CA THR A 938 -29.90 -26.14 3.96
C THR A 938 -29.05 -24.92 4.30
N TYR A 939 -28.68 -24.10 3.31
CA TYR A 939 -27.93 -22.84 3.47
C TYR A 939 -28.58 -21.83 4.46
N TYR A 940 -29.92 -21.78 4.52
CA TYR A 940 -30.71 -20.90 5.38
C TYR A 940 -31.14 -21.53 6.71
N THR A 941 -30.80 -22.80 6.97
CA THR A 941 -31.06 -23.46 8.28
C THR A 941 -30.12 -22.99 9.40
N ALA A 942 -29.01 -22.33 9.05
CA ALA A 942 -27.97 -21.93 9.99
C ALA A 942 -28.50 -21.11 11.18
N THR A 943 -28.13 -21.51 12.41
CA THR A 943 -28.39 -20.73 13.63
C THR A 943 -27.51 -19.47 13.66
N LEU A 944 -26.24 -19.58 13.28
CA LEU A 944 -25.37 -18.43 12.99
C LEU A 944 -24.67 -18.63 11.64
N GLY A 945 -24.80 -17.65 10.73
CA GLY A 945 -24.15 -17.63 9.42
C GLY A 945 -23.27 -16.40 9.22
N VAL A 946 -22.02 -16.57 8.76
CA VAL A 946 -21.05 -15.45 8.61
C VAL A 946 -20.30 -15.47 7.27
N GLN A 947 -20.36 -14.33 6.55
CA GLN A 947 -19.74 -14.12 5.23
C GLN A 947 -18.57 -13.12 5.26
N GLY A 948 -18.61 -12.12 6.15
CA GLY A 948 -17.63 -11.03 6.19
C GLY A 948 -16.24 -11.48 6.67
N LYS A 949 -15.20 -11.21 5.86
CA LYS A 949 -13.82 -11.68 6.10
C LYS A 949 -13.21 -11.19 7.42
N GLY A 950 -12.26 -11.99 7.95
CA GLY A 950 -11.57 -11.69 9.22
C GLY A 950 -12.43 -11.93 10.46
N PHE A 951 -13.45 -12.79 10.36
CA PHE A 951 -14.33 -13.12 11.49
C PHE A 951 -13.60 -13.92 12.58
N ILE A 952 -13.80 -13.54 13.84
CA ILE A 952 -13.33 -14.29 15.02
C ILE A 952 -14.52 -14.59 15.94
N MET A 953 -14.71 -15.85 16.32
CA MET A 953 -15.60 -16.23 17.41
C MET A 953 -14.83 -16.95 18.52
N LYS A 954 -15.15 -16.63 19.78
CA LYS A 954 -14.49 -17.18 20.96
C LYS A 954 -15.48 -17.49 22.09
N ASP A 955 -15.23 -18.53 22.88
CA ASP A 955 -15.92 -18.79 24.15
C ASP A 955 -17.47 -18.82 24.05
N ILE A 956 -18.03 -19.29 22.92
CA ILE A 956 -19.47 -19.33 22.59
C ILE A 956 -19.87 -20.73 22.08
N GLY A 957 -21.07 -21.16 22.43
CA GLY A 957 -21.73 -22.34 21.86
C GLY A 957 -22.81 -21.96 20.85
N ILE A 958 -22.85 -22.65 19.72
CA ILE A 958 -23.91 -22.53 18.70
C ILE A 958 -24.65 -23.87 18.62
N ILE A 959 -25.97 -23.86 18.78
CA ILE A 959 -26.79 -25.08 18.84
C ILE A 959 -27.96 -25.01 17.84
N ASN A 960 -28.09 -26.03 16.98
CA ASN A 960 -29.35 -26.27 16.28
C ASN A 960 -30.13 -27.41 16.96
N THR A 961 -31.25 -27.04 17.57
CA THR A 961 -32.13 -27.89 18.38
C THR A 961 -33.16 -28.67 17.56
N ALA A 962 -33.05 -28.68 16.22
CA ALA A 962 -34.04 -29.28 15.33
C ALA A 962 -34.38 -30.76 15.64
N GLY A 963 -33.38 -31.58 16.00
CA GLY A 963 -33.51 -33.03 16.17
C GLY A 963 -33.16 -33.84 14.91
N PRO A 964 -32.69 -35.10 15.04
CA PRO A 964 -32.26 -35.92 13.90
C PRO A 964 -33.42 -36.37 13.00
N GLU A 965 -34.66 -36.28 13.47
CA GLU A 965 -35.88 -36.53 12.70
C GLU A 965 -36.18 -35.45 11.64
N LYS A 966 -35.44 -34.34 11.65
CA LYS A 966 -35.63 -33.21 10.73
C LYS A 966 -34.54 -33.06 9.66
N SER A 967 -33.67 -34.06 9.53
CA SER A 967 -32.57 -34.09 8.55
C SER A 967 -31.65 -32.87 8.68
N GLN A 968 -31.26 -32.22 7.56
CA GLN A 968 -30.30 -31.10 7.55
C GLN A 968 -30.74 -29.94 8.46
N ALA A 969 -29.91 -29.59 9.45
CA ALA A 969 -30.20 -28.55 10.42
C ALA A 969 -28.90 -27.90 10.94
N VAL A 970 -28.39 -26.91 10.20
CA VAL A 970 -27.08 -26.31 10.45
C VAL A 970 -27.08 -25.50 11.76
N ALA A 971 -26.10 -25.74 12.63
CA ALA A 971 -25.83 -24.87 13.77
C ALA A 971 -25.03 -23.65 13.30
N PHE A 972 -23.84 -23.86 12.72
CA PHE A 972 -22.97 -22.77 12.28
C PHE A 972 -22.57 -22.92 10.80
N ARG A 973 -22.61 -21.80 10.07
CA ARG A 973 -22.16 -21.69 8.67
C ARG A 973 -21.13 -20.58 8.53
N SER A 974 -19.98 -20.88 7.92
CA SER A 974 -18.94 -19.89 7.63
C SER A 974 -18.50 -19.95 6.18
N ASP A 975 -18.45 -18.79 5.53
CA ASP A 975 -17.70 -18.55 4.29
C ASP A 975 -16.77 -17.31 4.37
N SER A 976 -16.54 -16.79 5.57
CA SER A 976 -15.50 -15.80 5.86
C SER A 976 -14.09 -16.36 5.60
N ASP A 977 -13.34 -15.73 4.70
CA ASP A 977 -11.90 -15.97 4.57
C ASP A 977 -11.13 -15.51 5.81
N GLN A 978 -10.00 -16.17 6.09
CA GLN A 978 -9.13 -15.93 7.24
C GLN A 978 -9.90 -15.87 8.58
N SER A 979 -10.89 -16.76 8.76
CA SER A 979 -11.71 -16.82 9.98
C SER A 979 -11.16 -17.77 11.05
N VAL A 980 -11.38 -17.44 12.32
CA VAL A 980 -10.92 -18.23 13.47
C VAL A 980 -12.00 -18.48 14.51
N TYR A 981 -12.03 -19.73 15.00
CA TYR A 981 -12.97 -20.23 16.00
C TYR A 981 -12.16 -20.82 17.15
N TYR A 982 -12.24 -20.23 18.34
CA TYR A 982 -11.37 -20.58 19.47
C TYR A 982 -12.16 -20.85 20.76
N GLN A 983 -12.02 -22.06 21.31
CA GLN A 983 -12.79 -22.52 22.48
C GLN A 983 -14.31 -22.39 22.29
N CYS A 984 -14.83 -22.69 21.11
CA CYS A 984 -16.27 -22.70 20.80
C CYS A 984 -16.89 -24.10 20.96
N SER A 985 -18.21 -24.20 20.99
CA SER A 985 -18.94 -25.46 20.78
C SER A 985 -19.94 -25.34 19.63
N PHE A 986 -20.12 -26.45 18.91
CA PHE A 986 -21.08 -26.59 17.82
C PHE A 986 -21.87 -27.89 18.07
N ASP A 987 -23.16 -27.78 18.38
CA ASP A 987 -24.01 -28.93 18.72
C ASP A 987 -25.24 -29.00 17.80
N GLY A 988 -25.50 -30.19 17.28
CA GLY A 988 -26.65 -30.48 16.44
C GLY A 988 -26.74 -31.98 16.14
N TYR A 989 -27.31 -32.32 14.99
CA TYR A 989 -27.40 -33.70 14.52
C TYR A 989 -26.81 -33.80 13.12
N GLN A 990 -27.64 -33.87 12.09
CA GLN A 990 -27.19 -33.84 10.72
C GLN A 990 -26.76 -32.42 10.31
N ASP A 991 -25.69 -32.30 9.52
CA ASP A 991 -25.20 -31.05 8.92
C ASP A 991 -24.83 -29.95 9.95
N THR A 992 -24.39 -30.33 11.15
CA THR A 992 -24.18 -29.39 12.27
C THR A 992 -23.26 -28.20 11.93
N LEU A 993 -22.11 -28.44 11.29
CA LEU A 993 -21.08 -27.44 11.02
C LEU A 993 -20.78 -27.34 9.51
N TYR A 994 -21.28 -26.26 8.90
CA TYR A 994 -21.12 -26.00 7.48
C TYR A 994 -19.89 -25.11 7.21
N THR A 995 -18.74 -25.76 7.03
CA THR A 995 -17.48 -25.17 6.56
C THR A 995 -17.56 -24.85 5.06
N HIS A 996 -18.40 -23.87 4.72
CA HIS A 996 -18.91 -23.64 3.37
C HIS A 996 -17.80 -23.32 2.36
N ALA A 997 -17.04 -22.23 2.55
CA ALA A 997 -15.97 -21.81 1.63
C ALA A 997 -14.83 -21.01 2.31
N LYS A 998 -13.80 -20.67 1.52
CA LYS A 998 -12.60 -19.87 1.89
C LYS A 998 -11.77 -20.50 3.04
N ARG A 999 -10.76 -19.81 3.60
CA ARG A 999 -9.84 -20.38 4.62
C ARG A 999 -10.36 -20.21 6.05
N GLN A 1000 -10.32 -21.29 6.84
CA GLN A 1000 -10.90 -21.32 8.20
C GLN A 1000 -10.02 -22.12 9.18
N PHE A 1001 -9.93 -21.67 10.43
CA PHE A 1001 -9.19 -22.36 11.49
C PHE A 1001 -10.01 -22.54 12.77
N TYR A 1002 -10.13 -23.78 13.24
CA TYR A 1002 -10.88 -24.15 14.45
C TYR A 1002 -9.90 -24.72 15.49
N ARG A 1003 -9.89 -24.16 16.70
CA ARG A 1003 -8.89 -24.46 17.74
C ARG A 1003 -9.52 -24.67 19.11
N ASP A 1004 -9.21 -25.80 19.75
CA ASP A 1004 -9.72 -26.19 21.09
C ASP A 1004 -11.27 -26.17 21.19
N CYS A 1005 -11.96 -26.35 20.06
CA CYS A 1005 -13.42 -26.35 19.93
C CYS A 1005 -14.02 -27.74 20.13
N ASP A 1006 -15.30 -27.81 20.48
CA ASP A 1006 -16.06 -29.06 20.49
C ASP A 1006 -17.07 -29.09 19.33
N VAL A 1007 -17.16 -30.20 18.60
CA VAL A 1007 -18.11 -30.39 17.48
C VAL A 1007 -18.90 -31.66 17.68
N THR A 1008 -20.23 -31.56 17.77
CA THR A 1008 -21.15 -32.66 18.12
C THR A 1008 -22.24 -32.81 17.07
N GLY A 1009 -22.39 -34.01 16.49
CA GLY A 1009 -23.41 -34.30 15.49
C GLY A 1009 -23.52 -35.77 15.12
N THR A 1010 -24.17 -36.07 14.00
CA THR A 1010 -24.45 -37.44 13.53
C THR A 1010 -24.02 -37.69 12.09
N VAL A 1011 -24.83 -37.26 11.12
CA VAL A 1011 -24.62 -37.45 9.68
C VAL A 1011 -23.98 -36.19 9.11
N ASP A 1012 -22.87 -36.36 8.40
CA ASP A 1012 -22.18 -35.32 7.62
C ASP A 1012 -21.91 -34.03 8.42
N PHE A 1013 -21.66 -34.18 9.72
CA PHE A 1013 -21.81 -33.05 10.65
C PHE A 1013 -20.66 -32.03 10.60
N ILE A 1014 -19.61 -32.29 9.80
CA ILE A 1014 -18.64 -31.32 9.30
C ILE A 1014 -18.61 -31.41 7.77
N PHE A 1015 -19.20 -30.45 7.07
CA PHE A 1015 -19.35 -30.50 5.61
C PHE A 1015 -19.07 -29.17 4.91
N GLY A 1016 -19.02 -29.18 3.59
CA GLY A 1016 -18.73 -28.01 2.75
C GLY A 1016 -17.39 -28.11 2.00
N ASN A 1017 -16.95 -26.98 1.44
CA ASN A 1017 -15.80 -26.90 0.54
C ASN A 1017 -14.81 -25.77 0.92
N ALA A 1018 -14.72 -25.44 2.21
CA ALA A 1018 -13.64 -24.61 2.73
C ALA A 1018 -12.25 -25.28 2.60
N ALA A 1019 -11.20 -24.48 2.75
CA ALA A 1019 -9.88 -24.96 3.15
C ALA A 1019 -9.80 -24.82 4.67
N VAL A 1020 -10.05 -25.91 5.40
CA VAL A 1020 -10.32 -25.87 6.85
C VAL A 1020 -9.44 -26.83 7.64
N ILE A 1021 -8.93 -26.35 8.77
CA ILE A 1021 -8.19 -27.16 9.74
C ILE A 1021 -8.86 -27.06 11.12
N PHE A 1022 -9.17 -28.22 11.69
CA PHE A 1022 -9.49 -28.41 13.10
C PHE A 1022 -8.23 -28.84 13.83
N GLN A 1023 -7.86 -28.13 14.90
CA GLN A 1023 -6.66 -28.43 15.66
C GLN A 1023 -6.96 -28.52 17.16
N SER A 1024 -6.59 -29.65 17.79
CA SER A 1024 -6.88 -29.96 19.21
C SER A 1024 -8.36 -29.81 19.61
N CYS A 1025 -9.27 -30.02 18.66
CA CYS A 1025 -10.71 -30.01 18.89
C CYS A 1025 -11.19 -31.37 19.45
N THR A 1026 -12.29 -31.38 20.20
CA THR A 1026 -13.01 -32.63 20.53
C THR A 1026 -14.13 -32.86 19.52
N ILE A 1027 -14.00 -33.91 18.72
CA ILE A 1027 -15.00 -34.31 17.73
C ILE A 1027 -15.86 -35.42 18.35
N ARG A 1028 -17.15 -35.16 18.52
CA ARG A 1028 -18.05 -35.97 19.34
C ARG A 1028 -19.29 -36.47 18.57
N PRO A 1029 -19.18 -37.53 17.76
CA PRO A 1029 -20.34 -38.21 17.21
C PRO A 1029 -21.30 -38.63 18.33
N ARG A 1030 -22.59 -38.36 18.17
CA ARG A 1030 -23.67 -38.76 19.10
C ARG A 1030 -24.51 -39.89 18.49
N GLN A 1031 -25.48 -40.43 19.22
CA GLN A 1031 -26.35 -41.49 18.68
C GLN A 1031 -27.36 -40.92 17.65
N PRO A 1032 -27.39 -41.43 16.40
CA PRO A 1032 -28.37 -41.07 15.38
C PRO A 1032 -29.66 -41.90 15.50
N LEU A 1033 -30.61 -41.68 14.57
CA LEU A 1033 -31.81 -42.50 14.47
C LEU A 1033 -31.48 -43.97 14.11
N PRO A 1034 -32.38 -44.93 14.41
CA PRO A 1034 -32.20 -46.32 13.99
C PRO A 1034 -31.96 -46.43 12.48
N LYS A 1035 -30.99 -47.28 12.10
CA LYS A 1035 -30.49 -47.51 10.72
C LYS A 1035 -29.68 -46.37 10.09
N GLN A 1036 -29.55 -45.20 10.71
CA GLN A 1036 -28.54 -44.22 10.31
C GLN A 1036 -27.14 -44.65 10.79
N SER A 1037 -26.11 -44.23 10.04
CA SER A 1037 -24.70 -44.30 10.43
C SER A 1037 -24.17 -42.88 10.60
N ASN A 1038 -23.21 -42.69 11.51
CA ASN A 1038 -22.56 -41.39 11.67
C ASN A 1038 -21.43 -41.21 10.65
N THR A 1039 -21.30 -40.00 10.11
CA THR A 1039 -20.22 -39.58 9.22
C THR A 1039 -19.67 -38.26 9.70
N ILE A 1040 -18.40 -38.24 10.09
CA ILE A 1040 -17.76 -37.04 10.65
C ILE A 1040 -17.59 -35.97 9.57
N THR A 1041 -17.01 -36.32 8.40
CA THR A 1041 -16.89 -35.38 7.28
C THR A 1041 -17.73 -35.73 6.05
N ALA A 1042 -18.19 -34.70 5.34
CA ALA A 1042 -18.72 -34.78 3.98
C ALA A 1042 -18.16 -33.64 3.13
N GLN A 1043 -16.95 -33.85 2.57
CA GLN A 1043 -16.22 -32.78 1.92
C GLN A 1043 -16.65 -32.60 0.45
N GLY A 1044 -16.94 -31.36 0.07
CA GLY A 1044 -17.66 -30.98 -1.14
C GLY A 1044 -16.80 -30.52 -2.32
N ARG A 1045 -15.56 -31.02 -2.47
CA ARG A 1045 -14.68 -30.58 -3.56
C ARG A 1045 -15.06 -31.22 -4.90
N THR A 1046 -15.24 -30.36 -5.91
CA THR A 1046 -15.78 -30.72 -7.23
C THR A 1046 -14.76 -30.70 -8.36
N GLU A 1047 -13.60 -30.06 -8.18
CA GLU A 1047 -12.53 -30.03 -9.18
C GLU A 1047 -11.11 -30.26 -8.61
N GLU A 1048 -10.24 -30.83 -9.44
CA GLU A 1048 -8.87 -31.19 -9.08
C GLU A 1048 -8.02 -29.97 -8.66
N LYS A 1049 -8.27 -28.79 -9.23
CA LYS A 1049 -7.45 -27.57 -9.00
C LYS A 1049 -7.97 -26.64 -7.90
N GLN A 1050 -9.12 -26.95 -7.29
CA GLN A 1050 -9.56 -26.29 -6.06
C GLN A 1050 -8.54 -26.54 -4.93
N ASN A 1051 -8.30 -25.55 -4.07
CA ASN A 1051 -7.39 -25.67 -2.92
C ASN A 1051 -8.10 -26.01 -1.59
N SER A 1052 -9.32 -26.53 -1.67
CA SER A 1052 -10.17 -26.90 -0.54
C SER A 1052 -9.94 -28.33 -0.03
N GLY A 1053 -10.42 -28.59 1.19
CA GLY A 1053 -10.32 -29.87 1.89
C GLY A 1053 -10.46 -29.70 3.40
N THR A 1054 -10.79 -30.79 4.09
CA THR A 1054 -10.98 -30.82 5.55
C THR A 1054 -9.83 -31.54 6.24
N VAL A 1055 -9.17 -30.88 7.20
CA VAL A 1055 -8.09 -31.48 7.98
C VAL A 1055 -8.45 -31.51 9.45
N ILE A 1056 -8.21 -32.65 10.10
CA ILE A 1056 -8.37 -32.83 11.54
C ILE A 1056 -6.99 -33.22 12.10
N GLN A 1057 -6.34 -32.29 12.82
CA GLN A 1057 -4.98 -32.45 13.36
C GLN A 1057 -4.97 -32.46 14.89
N GLY A 1058 -4.31 -33.44 15.52
CA GLY A 1058 -4.08 -33.42 16.97
C GLY A 1058 -5.37 -33.38 17.81
N CYS A 1059 -6.48 -33.86 17.25
CA CYS A 1059 -7.82 -33.82 17.84
C CYS A 1059 -8.16 -35.14 18.54
N THR A 1060 -9.23 -35.16 19.34
CA THR A 1060 -9.78 -36.38 19.92
C THR A 1060 -11.16 -36.67 19.32
N ILE A 1061 -11.30 -37.82 18.66
CA ILE A 1061 -12.58 -38.34 18.15
C ILE A 1061 -13.12 -39.35 19.17
N THR A 1062 -14.22 -39.02 19.85
CA THR A 1062 -14.78 -39.84 20.95
C THR A 1062 -16.30 -39.77 21.02
N ALA A 1063 -16.97 -40.72 21.66
CA ALA A 1063 -18.43 -40.80 21.69
C ALA A 1063 -19.06 -39.72 22.57
N ASN A 1064 -20.13 -39.07 22.10
CA ASN A 1064 -21.01 -38.28 22.97
C ASN A 1064 -22.05 -39.19 23.64
N GLY A 1065 -21.72 -39.71 24.81
CA GLY A 1065 -22.55 -40.69 25.53
C GLY A 1065 -22.49 -42.08 24.87
N ASN A 1066 -23.58 -42.84 24.96
CA ASN A 1066 -23.65 -44.18 24.39
C ASN A 1066 -23.99 -44.12 22.90
N VAL A 1067 -23.02 -44.45 22.04
CA VAL A 1067 -23.18 -44.50 20.58
C VAL A 1067 -23.05 -45.95 20.12
N THR A 1068 -24.14 -46.53 19.62
CA THR A 1068 -24.20 -47.90 19.10
C THR A 1068 -24.31 -47.96 17.57
N ALA A 1069 -24.48 -46.81 16.91
CA ALA A 1069 -24.46 -46.72 15.45
C ALA A 1069 -23.03 -46.79 14.89
N ALA A 1070 -22.89 -47.41 13.72
CA ALA A 1070 -21.64 -47.41 12.97
C ALA A 1070 -21.19 -45.96 12.69
N THR A 1071 -19.95 -45.63 13.04
CA THR A 1071 -19.40 -44.29 12.89
C THR A 1071 -18.18 -44.32 11.98
N TYR A 1072 -18.11 -43.36 11.05
CA TYR A 1072 -17.08 -43.26 10.02
C TYR A 1072 -16.44 -41.87 10.02
N LEU A 1073 -15.17 -41.80 9.63
CA LEU A 1073 -14.38 -40.57 9.49
C LEU A 1073 -14.97 -39.63 8.42
N GLY A 1074 -15.65 -40.17 7.41
CA GLY A 1074 -16.45 -39.39 6.46
C GLY A 1074 -16.91 -40.15 5.23
N ARG A 1075 -17.64 -39.46 4.35
CA ARG A 1075 -18.10 -39.96 3.04
C ARG A 1075 -17.95 -38.90 1.93
N PRO A 1076 -17.65 -39.29 0.67
CA PRO A 1076 -17.28 -38.34 -0.36
C PRO A 1076 -18.50 -37.74 -1.07
N TRP A 1077 -18.96 -36.58 -0.61
CA TRP A 1077 -20.12 -35.87 -1.17
C TRP A 1077 -19.91 -35.44 -2.63
N LYS A 1078 -18.69 -35.06 -3.02
CA LYS A 1078 -18.35 -34.65 -4.38
C LYS A 1078 -17.08 -35.35 -4.89
N GLN A 1079 -16.91 -35.39 -6.21
CA GLN A 1079 -15.95 -36.26 -6.93
C GLN A 1079 -14.44 -36.05 -6.65
N TYR A 1080 -14.02 -34.95 -6.01
CA TYR A 1080 -12.64 -34.72 -5.56
C TYR A 1080 -12.54 -34.55 -4.02
N SER A 1081 -13.51 -35.09 -3.27
CA SER A 1081 -13.59 -34.99 -1.81
C SER A 1081 -12.23 -35.24 -1.14
N THR A 1082 -11.77 -34.28 -0.35
CA THR A 1082 -10.42 -34.28 0.25
C THR A 1082 -10.54 -34.15 1.76
N THR A 1083 -10.20 -35.22 2.51
CA THR A 1083 -10.18 -35.22 3.99
C THR A 1083 -8.91 -35.88 4.52
N VAL A 1084 -8.24 -35.27 5.49
CA VAL A 1084 -7.05 -35.83 6.16
C VAL A 1084 -7.22 -35.82 7.67
N ILE A 1085 -7.08 -36.99 8.29
CA ILE A 1085 -7.10 -37.16 9.76
C ILE A 1085 -5.69 -37.49 10.21
N MET A 1086 -5.07 -36.62 11.01
CA MET A 1086 -3.66 -36.77 11.37
C MET A 1086 -3.32 -36.42 12.81
N GLU A 1087 -2.32 -37.09 13.36
CA GLU A 1087 -1.80 -36.92 14.73
C GLU A 1087 -2.89 -36.99 15.83
N SER A 1088 -4.05 -37.58 15.50
CA SER A 1088 -5.28 -37.50 16.30
C SER A 1088 -5.58 -38.80 17.03
N GLU A 1089 -6.21 -38.71 18.20
CA GLU A 1089 -6.70 -39.86 18.95
C GLU A 1089 -8.09 -40.26 18.43
N ILE A 1090 -8.23 -41.50 17.97
CA ILE A 1090 -9.46 -42.06 17.43
C ILE A 1090 -9.99 -43.13 18.38
N GLY A 1091 -11.12 -42.84 19.03
CA GLY A 1091 -11.79 -43.77 19.93
C GLY A 1091 -12.39 -44.99 19.22
N PRO A 1092 -12.77 -46.05 19.98
CA PRO A 1092 -13.23 -47.33 19.44
C PRO A 1092 -14.58 -47.28 18.71
N LEU A 1093 -15.29 -46.13 18.69
CA LEU A 1093 -16.55 -45.99 17.96
C LEU A 1093 -16.38 -45.96 16.43
N VAL A 1094 -15.20 -45.57 15.93
CA VAL A 1094 -14.92 -45.52 14.49
C VAL A 1094 -14.75 -46.95 13.98
N GLY A 1095 -15.64 -47.37 13.07
CA GLY A 1095 -15.63 -48.71 12.51
C GLY A 1095 -14.33 -49.00 11.74
N ALA A 1096 -13.90 -50.26 11.73
CA ALA A 1096 -12.58 -50.66 11.22
C ALA A 1096 -12.30 -50.21 9.77
N ALA A 1097 -13.34 -50.21 8.92
CA ALA A 1097 -13.34 -49.68 7.55
C ALA A 1097 -12.92 -48.20 7.44
N GLY A 1098 -13.10 -47.40 8.50
CA GLY A 1098 -12.77 -45.97 8.59
C GLY A 1098 -13.74 -45.07 7.86
N TRP A 1099 -14.05 -45.37 6.60
CA TRP A 1099 -14.72 -44.46 5.67
C TRP A 1099 -15.97 -45.10 5.04
N LEU A 1100 -16.96 -44.28 4.66
CA LEU A 1100 -18.24 -44.74 4.11
C LEU A 1100 -18.40 -44.28 2.64
N ARG A 1101 -18.95 -45.15 1.78
CA ARG A 1101 -19.29 -44.82 0.39
C ARG A 1101 -20.42 -43.77 0.37
N TRP A 1102 -20.48 -42.95 -0.67
CA TRP A 1102 -21.64 -42.04 -0.85
C TRP A 1102 -22.87 -42.86 -1.27
N ASP A 1103 -22.77 -43.52 -2.41
CA ASP A 1103 -23.78 -44.47 -2.91
C ASP A 1103 -23.47 -45.91 -2.46
N THR A 1104 -24.52 -46.68 -2.17
CA THR A 1104 -24.36 -48.06 -1.68
C THR A 1104 -23.89 -48.99 -2.80
N GLY A 1105 -22.73 -49.63 -2.60
CA GLY A 1105 -22.15 -50.57 -3.58
C GLY A 1105 -21.36 -49.91 -4.72
N VAL A 1106 -21.27 -48.58 -4.75
CA VAL A 1106 -20.44 -47.85 -5.72
C VAL A 1106 -19.18 -47.36 -5.02
N ASP A 1107 -18.00 -47.78 -5.49
CA ASP A 1107 -16.75 -47.25 -4.96
C ASP A 1107 -16.54 -45.79 -5.36
N PRO A 1108 -16.01 -44.94 -4.46
CA PRO A 1108 -15.76 -43.55 -4.78
C PRO A 1108 -14.81 -43.37 -5.98
N PRO A 1109 -14.95 -42.28 -6.74
CA PRO A 1109 -13.98 -41.91 -7.77
C PRO A 1109 -12.54 -41.94 -7.25
N SER A 1110 -11.61 -42.48 -8.05
CA SER A 1110 -10.17 -42.52 -7.72
C SER A 1110 -9.53 -41.12 -7.58
N THR A 1111 -10.30 -40.07 -7.85
CA THR A 1111 -9.98 -38.65 -7.71
C THR A 1111 -10.21 -38.07 -6.30
N ILE A 1112 -10.84 -38.81 -5.38
CA ILE A 1112 -10.88 -38.40 -3.97
C ILE A 1112 -9.49 -38.50 -3.32
N LEU A 1113 -9.28 -37.80 -2.20
CA LEU A 1113 -8.05 -37.88 -1.42
C LEU A 1113 -8.37 -38.00 0.08
N TYR A 1114 -8.55 -39.23 0.54
CA TYR A 1114 -8.75 -39.56 1.95
C TYR A 1114 -7.45 -40.09 2.54
N GLY A 1115 -7.03 -39.61 3.71
CA GLY A 1115 -5.69 -39.92 4.24
C GLY A 1115 -5.59 -39.94 5.76
N GLU A 1116 -4.78 -40.86 6.26
CA GLU A 1116 -4.47 -41.01 7.69
C GLU A 1116 -2.96 -40.95 7.96
N TYR A 1117 -2.57 -40.29 9.05
CA TYR A 1117 -1.15 -40.09 9.43
C TYR A 1117 -0.96 -40.03 10.95
N LYS A 1118 -0.19 -40.97 11.52
CA LYS A 1118 0.15 -41.02 12.96
C LYS A 1118 -1.05 -40.89 13.92
N ASN A 1119 -2.22 -41.39 13.52
CA ASN A 1119 -3.36 -41.46 14.44
C ASN A 1119 -3.11 -42.51 15.53
N SER A 1120 -3.73 -42.34 16.69
CA SER A 1120 -3.60 -43.21 17.87
C SER A 1120 -4.98 -43.59 18.42
N GLY A 1121 -5.03 -44.43 19.45
CA GLY A 1121 -6.30 -44.93 19.99
C GLY A 1121 -6.87 -46.13 19.20
N LEU A 1122 -7.96 -46.70 19.71
CA LEU A 1122 -8.48 -48.00 19.26
C LEU A 1122 -9.12 -47.96 17.85
N GLY A 1123 -9.65 -46.81 17.43
CA GLY A 1123 -10.23 -46.64 16.08
C GLY A 1123 -9.20 -46.33 14.99
N ALA A 1124 -7.93 -46.12 15.33
CA ALA A 1124 -6.84 -45.81 14.39
C ALA A 1124 -6.23 -47.06 13.70
N GLY A 1125 -6.81 -48.25 13.89
CA GLY A 1125 -6.35 -49.48 13.24
C GLY A 1125 -6.52 -49.43 11.72
N LEU A 1126 -5.41 -49.55 10.98
CA LEU A 1126 -5.38 -49.38 9.52
C LEU A 1126 -5.62 -50.68 8.72
N THR A 1127 -5.61 -51.84 9.37
CA THR A 1127 -5.58 -53.18 8.73
C THR A 1127 -6.86 -53.60 8.02
N GLU A 1128 -8.00 -53.03 8.42
CA GLU A 1128 -9.34 -53.37 7.92
C GLU A 1128 -10.02 -52.17 7.24
N ARG A 1129 -9.23 -51.13 6.92
CA ARG A 1129 -9.68 -49.94 6.20
C ARG A 1129 -10.08 -50.28 4.76
N VAL A 1130 -10.93 -49.44 4.18
CA VAL A 1130 -11.32 -49.52 2.76
C VAL A 1130 -10.10 -49.52 1.82
N ASP A 1131 -10.26 -50.16 0.67
CA ASP A 1131 -9.22 -50.39 -0.36
C ASP A 1131 -9.32 -49.44 -1.57
N TRP A 1132 -10.08 -48.35 -1.44
CA TRP A 1132 -10.34 -47.40 -2.53
C TRP A 1132 -9.07 -46.75 -3.08
N ALA A 1133 -8.99 -46.60 -4.40
CA ALA A 1133 -7.84 -46.00 -5.09
C ALA A 1133 -7.50 -44.54 -4.66
N GLY A 1134 -8.49 -43.79 -4.15
CA GLY A 1134 -8.31 -42.43 -3.61
C GLY A 1134 -8.01 -42.37 -2.11
N TYR A 1135 -7.83 -43.51 -1.44
CA TYR A 1135 -7.52 -43.58 -0.01
C TYR A 1135 -6.05 -43.91 0.26
N LYS A 1136 -5.48 -43.29 1.30
CA LYS A 1136 -4.08 -43.40 1.72
C LYS A 1136 -3.99 -43.79 3.21
N PRO A 1137 -3.91 -45.09 3.55
CA PRO A 1137 -3.95 -45.55 4.93
C PRO A 1137 -2.77 -45.09 5.79
N SER A 1138 -1.58 -44.96 5.20
CA SER A 1138 -0.39 -44.46 5.90
C SER A 1138 0.32 -43.45 5.01
N MET A 1139 -0.11 -42.18 5.08
CA MET A 1139 0.56 -41.10 4.37
C MET A 1139 2.03 -40.97 4.82
N SER A 1140 2.91 -40.57 3.91
CA SER A 1140 4.27 -40.18 4.30
C SER A 1140 4.27 -38.80 5.00
N ALA A 1141 5.31 -38.53 5.79
CA ALA A 1141 5.46 -37.23 6.47
C ALA A 1141 5.54 -36.03 5.51
N SER A 1142 6.01 -36.25 4.27
CA SER A 1142 6.07 -35.24 3.21
C SER A 1142 4.71 -34.99 2.56
N GLU A 1143 3.84 -36.01 2.46
CA GLU A 1143 2.46 -35.87 1.99
C GLU A 1143 1.57 -35.23 3.05
N ALA A 1144 1.55 -35.79 4.27
CA ALA A 1144 0.77 -35.25 5.38
C ALA A 1144 1.21 -33.81 5.73
N GLY A 1145 2.50 -33.49 5.54
CA GLY A 1145 3.03 -32.14 5.73
C GLY A 1145 2.38 -31.07 4.84
N ARG A 1146 1.75 -31.46 3.72
CA ARG A 1146 0.98 -30.55 2.84
C ARG A 1146 -0.36 -30.11 3.44
N PHE A 1147 -0.81 -30.77 4.50
CA PHE A 1147 -2.06 -30.50 5.22
C PHE A 1147 -1.84 -29.77 6.55
N THR A 1148 -0.58 -29.40 6.85
CA THR A 1148 -0.25 -28.59 8.04
C THR A 1148 -0.64 -27.12 7.86
N VAL A 1149 -0.83 -26.42 8.97
CA VAL A 1149 -1.39 -25.07 9.03
C VAL A 1149 -0.67 -24.06 8.13
N ASP A 1150 0.65 -24.04 8.15
CA ASP A 1150 1.46 -23.13 7.31
C ASP A 1150 1.49 -23.50 5.81
N ALA A 1151 1.05 -24.71 5.45
CA ALA A 1151 1.17 -25.28 4.11
C ALA A 1151 -0.17 -25.50 3.37
N PHE A 1152 -1.28 -25.50 4.09
CA PHE A 1152 -2.63 -25.79 3.56
C PHE A 1152 -3.58 -24.59 3.58
N ILE A 1153 -3.45 -23.72 4.60
CA ILE A 1153 -4.29 -22.52 4.77
C ILE A 1153 -3.45 -21.24 4.93
N ASP A 1154 -2.17 -21.26 4.54
CA ASP A 1154 -1.23 -20.13 4.65
C ASP A 1154 -1.06 -19.58 6.09
N GLY A 1155 -1.24 -20.43 7.11
CA GLY A 1155 -1.48 -20.00 8.50
C GLY A 1155 -0.49 -18.98 9.06
N LYS A 1156 0.82 -19.21 8.89
CA LYS A 1156 1.92 -18.24 9.13
C LYS A 1156 1.65 -16.79 8.72
N ASP A 1157 0.89 -16.55 7.66
CA ASP A 1157 0.70 -15.22 7.09
C ASP A 1157 -0.52 -14.50 7.71
N TRP A 1158 -1.36 -15.20 8.51
CA TRP A 1158 -2.52 -14.57 9.16
C TRP A 1158 -2.87 -15.03 10.59
N LEU A 1159 -2.67 -16.31 10.96
CA LEU A 1159 -3.00 -16.81 12.30
C LEU A 1159 -2.18 -16.18 13.45
N PRO A 1160 -0.86 -15.90 13.33
CA PRO A 1160 -0.10 -15.21 14.36
C PRO A 1160 -0.70 -13.86 14.77
N ALA A 1161 -1.47 -13.24 13.88
CA ALA A 1161 -2.14 -11.99 14.14
C ALA A 1161 -3.24 -12.20 15.19
N THR A 1162 -4.14 -13.14 14.96
CA THR A 1162 -5.31 -13.36 15.82
C THR A 1162 -4.95 -13.53 17.30
N GLY A 1163 -3.79 -14.13 17.58
CA GLY A 1163 -3.33 -14.45 18.93
C GLY A 1163 -3.84 -15.81 19.42
N VAL A 1164 -4.49 -16.59 18.57
CA VAL A 1164 -4.87 -17.98 18.86
C VAL A 1164 -3.61 -18.87 18.85
N PRO A 1165 -3.42 -19.74 19.86
CA PRO A 1165 -2.33 -20.71 19.83
C PRO A 1165 -2.56 -21.71 18.69
N TYR A 1166 -1.56 -21.90 17.83
CA TYR A 1166 -1.61 -22.88 16.76
C TYR A 1166 -0.26 -23.57 16.58
N GLN A 1167 -0.29 -24.83 16.17
CA GLN A 1167 0.89 -25.56 15.72
C GLN A 1167 1.05 -25.37 14.21
N PRO A 1168 2.14 -24.73 13.72
CA PRO A 1168 2.31 -24.41 12.29
C PRO A 1168 2.55 -25.65 11.42
N SER A 1169 3.31 -26.63 11.93
CA SER A 1169 3.65 -27.89 11.25
C SER A 1169 4.16 -28.95 12.25
N PHE A 1170 4.60 -30.12 11.77
CA PHE A 1170 5.01 -31.26 12.62
C PHE A 1170 6.31 -31.10 13.43
N TYR A 1171 6.98 -29.94 13.34
CA TYR A 1171 8.32 -29.68 13.91
C TYR A 1171 8.45 -28.21 14.31
#